data_AF-A0A6I7QUB2-F1
#
_entry.id   AF-A0A6I7QUB2-F1
#
_cell.length_a   1.000
_cell.length_b   1.000
_cell.length_c   1.000
_cell.angle_alpha   90.00
_cell.angle_beta   90.00
_cell.angle_gamma   90.00
#
_symmetry.space_group_name_H-M   'P 1'
#
loop_
_entity.id
_entity.type
_entity.pdbx_description
1 polymer ?
#
loop_
_entity_poly.entity_id
_entity_poly.type
_entity_poly.pdbx_seq_one_letter_code
_entity_poly.pdbx_strand_id
1 'polypeptide(L)'
;MKKSVIRFIVPAITFLLVAIATPASGRGEDPVRQARELVSANRINDAILLLEQTVRDDPERIVEAEALMRTIREIRGEYNVLFELLIDNLVNNPEDITRTLQIIDQMEQLDQFPNERVLRQVEDARVIAQLAYDRNIVNETMDRARIALEANNYREAVEEYLSLEGLQRSQFDARGYGDIFVNRVNQAVDSLGNITGEFAAQVEPYRGAGRDLVSAAGDDAAVLSDDAFQPFAEEAEELLQILRRLETLSQDLIVLRSQVALQFPDQPVDWYLNFREMVTRGRGEFREREGLVYAVRKLYGDYPGQIASITGEQAATDLESGLNALAENRPEEAAQRFAGAERAFRYQEWAEAILLGVPLQELPPESMVEQYDRGEPERFIRAHASRLAAGSLGALSRSLVPLAALGPDQQQPLDTLEQRKETVRTVVAGTVEEGEQWISTSNLFGEIPEEYLSEEVGAILATVENRIGAGYSLAVERERDLAVRIAGLRTETAPASLAAASNELSLVEPLLEGVEEAIEDDAIRIVRYPDEALQRLAVLDGQISETLSLVLEAQEALREDEEYVATGENVQTEIQRLGTLATQLQQVRNRATEANGRAGTLIAEAEQDRNRGLQRIADARAAISAQQLEAARNNWNQARDAFFDSLEQREDPEFRVEADSLIADVGRELLELENIIVVQRVRELITRAEAQYNQDEYVAARDTLLQAQQTWEQTNVDPNSEIDRLLLLATAALNLEEGRELSPTDPLYPVLGNYLSLAREDFNRGVRFFEAGDRNEADRFFDRSIENLRNVRDVRPLNWDSRILELRIVQLRDADEFEEIFATRFNQAVARLDQAGPLEVYSEIEVLAEINPDYPGIQQQLRRLEIMLNLRPDPIDQQRITRANQLYQQASNLAGGSRDQMTVAVSLLEDAVDLNPGNNNARFLLDQLRIRLGGQATAALSTTDEQQYRRAETLFQQGQVLQALAITERLLSNAANQGYPPLVELRRRIGLRLGI
;
A
#
# COMPACT_ATOMS: atom_id res chain seq x y z
N MET A 1 -118.37 -7.77 -6.00
CA MET A 1 -118.49 -9.23 -5.77
C MET A 1 -118.20 -9.48 -4.30
N LYS A 2 -119.24 -9.85 -3.52
CA LYS A 2 -119.42 -11.16 -2.87
C LYS A 2 -118.43 -11.37 -1.71
N LYS A 3 -118.81 -11.64 -0.46
CA LYS A 3 -120.05 -12.00 0.26
C LYS A 3 -119.66 -11.87 1.75
N SER A 4 -120.33 -11.12 2.63
CA SER A 4 -121.55 -11.47 3.37
C SER A 4 -121.44 -12.78 4.18
N VAL A 5 -121.75 -12.73 5.51
CA VAL A 5 -122.82 -13.49 6.25
C VAL A 5 -122.20 -14.37 7.37
N ILE A 6 -122.67 -14.56 8.63
CA ILE A 6 -123.89 -14.19 9.40
C ILE A 6 -123.70 -14.52 10.93
N ARG A 7 -124.28 -13.66 11.79
CA ARG A 7 -125.09 -13.78 13.06
C ARG A 7 -124.98 -14.98 14.03
N PHE A 8 -125.22 -14.70 15.33
CA PHE A 8 -126.42 -15.06 16.16
C PHE A 8 -126.39 -14.18 17.48
N ILE A 9 -127.31 -13.24 17.76
CA ILE A 9 -128.68 -13.27 18.38
C ILE A 9 -128.65 -13.31 19.94
N VAL A 10 -129.00 -12.24 20.73
CA VAL A 10 -130.33 -11.58 21.05
C VAL A 10 -131.02 -12.23 22.28
N PRO A 11 -131.88 -11.56 23.12
CA PRO A 11 -132.03 -10.13 23.49
C PRO A 11 -132.61 -9.86 24.93
N ALA A 12 -132.93 -8.60 25.27
CA ALA A 12 -134.30 -8.10 25.65
C ALA A 12 -134.23 -6.70 26.32
N ILE A 13 -135.13 -5.71 26.22
CA ILE A 13 -136.32 -5.28 25.42
C ILE A 13 -136.69 -3.89 26.06
N THR A 14 -136.63 -2.73 25.39
CA THR A 14 -137.64 -2.00 24.56
C THR A 14 -138.44 -0.87 25.27
N PHE A 15 -138.75 0.20 24.48
CA PHE A 15 -139.72 1.32 24.59
C PHE A 15 -139.27 2.62 25.29
N LEU A 16 -139.16 3.83 24.71
CA LEU A 16 -139.70 4.61 23.55
C LEU A 16 -140.99 5.45 23.78
N LEU A 17 -140.85 6.79 23.53
CA LEU A 17 -141.80 7.85 23.12
C LEU A 17 -142.57 8.76 24.13
N VAL A 18 -142.11 10.03 24.22
CA VAL A 18 -142.70 11.32 23.73
C VAL A 18 -144.05 11.91 24.27
N ALA A 19 -143.91 13.18 24.71
CA ALA A 19 -144.80 14.38 24.68
C ALA A 19 -146.00 14.54 25.63
N ILE A 20 -146.03 15.67 26.37
CA ILE A 20 -146.81 16.92 26.09
C ILE A 20 -146.56 17.93 27.24
N ALA A 21 -146.54 19.23 26.90
CA ALA A 21 -146.34 20.36 27.78
C ALA A 21 -147.62 20.91 28.44
N THR A 22 -147.43 21.37 29.69
CA THR A 22 -148.12 22.42 30.51
C THR A 22 -149.59 22.24 30.97
N PRO A 23 -150.01 22.91 32.07
CA PRO A 23 -149.31 23.25 33.32
C PRO A 23 -150.10 22.76 34.57
N ALA A 24 -149.41 22.40 35.65
CA ALA A 24 -150.07 22.16 36.94
C ALA A 24 -149.23 22.69 38.10
N SER A 25 -149.83 23.62 38.82
CA SER A 25 -149.37 24.23 40.05
C SER A 25 -148.99 23.21 41.14
N GLY A 26 -147.82 23.42 41.75
CA GLY A 26 -147.56 23.13 43.16
C GLY A 26 -147.20 21.69 43.55
N ARG A 27 -145.89 21.39 43.58
CA ARG A 27 -145.19 20.66 44.65
C ARG A 27 -143.68 20.82 44.42
N GLY A 28 -142.98 21.51 45.33
CA GLY A 28 -141.53 21.71 45.25
C GLY A 28 -140.75 20.39 45.36
N GLU A 29 -139.63 20.31 44.63
CA GLU A 29 -138.62 19.27 44.83
C GLU A 29 -138.02 19.38 46.24
N ASP A 30 -137.68 18.21 46.78
CA ASP A 30 -137.30 18.02 48.18
C ASP A 30 -135.86 18.49 48.43
N PRO A 31 -135.63 19.62 49.12
CA PRO A 31 -134.30 20.20 49.28
C PRO A 31 -133.34 19.32 50.12
N VAL A 32 -133.87 18.54 51.06
CA VAL A 32 -133.06 17.60 51.87
C VAL A 32 -132.57 16.43 51.02
N ARG A 33 -133.35 16.00 50.02
CA ARG A 33 -132.94 14.95 49.07
C ARG A 33 -131.81 15.44 48.17
N GLN A 34 -131.91 16.66 47.65
CA GLN A 34 -130.86 17.28 46.85
C GLN A 34 -129.58 17.52 47.68
N ALA A 35 -129.71 17.90 48.95
CA ALA A 35 -128.56 17.96 49.85
C ALA A 35 -127.91 16.59 50.06
N ARG A 36 -128.70 15.50 50.11
CA ARG A 36 -128.17 14.13 50.22
C ARG A 36 -127.42 13.71 48.96
N GLU A 37 -127.91 14.12 47.80
CA GLU A 37 -127.20 13.93 46.53
C GLU A 37 -125.88 14.70 46.50
N LEU A 38 -125.85 15.94 47.01
CA LEU A 38 -124.62 16.73 47.13
C LEU A 38 -123.61 16.10 48.11
N VAL A 39 -124.06 15.56 49.25
CA VAL A 39 -123.18 14.80 50.16
C VAL A 39 -122.65 13.53 49.48
N SER A 40 -123.48 12.80 48.73
CA SER A 40 -123.04 11.61 48.00
C SER A 40 -122.12 11.91 46.80
N ALA A 41 -122.16 13.15 46.30
CA ALA A 41 -121.28 13.66 45.26
C ALA A 41 -120.04 14.37 45.84
N ASN A 42 -119.77 14.21 47.14
CA ASN A 42 -118.64 14.83 47.85
C ASN A 42 -118.58 16.36 47.73
N ARG A 43 -119.73 17.02 47.56
CA ARG A 43 -119.88 18.49 47.54
C ARG A 43 -120.42 18.96 48.88
N ILE A 44 -119.62 18.75 49.92
CA ILE A 44 -120.05 18.90 51.32
C ILE A 44 -120.45 20.34 51.64
N ASN A 45 -119.71 21.33 51.15
CA ASN A 45 -120.02 22.75 51.38
C ASN A 45 -121.35 23.18 50.74
N ASP A 46 -121.64 22.70 49.52
CA ASP A 46 -122.90 22.98 48.83
C ASP A 46 -124.08 22.31 49.55
N ALA A 47 -123.88 21.10 50.07
CA ALA A 47 -124.87 20.41 50.89
C ALA A 47 -125.20 21.19 52.17
N ILE A 48 -124.21 21.76 52.87
CA ILE A 48 -124.42 22.58 54.08
C ILE A 48 -125.25 23.82 53.74
N LEU A 49 -124.86 24.56 52.69
CA LEU A 49 -125.57 25.78 52.29
C LEU A 49 -127.03 25.49 51.95
N LEU A 50 -127.28 24.38 51.24
CA LEU A 50 -128.63 23.94 50.90
C LEU A 50 -129.42 23.51 52.14
N LEU A 51 -128.81 22.78 53.09
CA LEU A 51 -129.46 22.37 54.35
C LEU A 51 -129.76 23.57 55.26
N GLU A 52 -128.86 24.55 55.36
CA GLU A 52 -129.09 25.77 56.12
C GLU A 52 -130.27 26.58 55.57
N GLN A 53 -130.36 26.71 54.23
CA GLN A 53 -131.53 27.29 53.58
C GLN A 53 -132.79 26.47 53.85
N THR A 54 -132.70 25.14 53.76
CA THR A 54 -133.84 24.24 53.99
C THR A 54 -134.38 24.34 55.42
N VAL A 55 -133.51 24.41 56.44
CA VAL A 55 -133.90 24.58 57.85
C VAL A 55 -134.55 25.95 58.09
N ARG A 56 -134.10 26.98 57.38
CA ARG A 56 -134.65 28.33 57.47
C ARG A 56 -136.04 28.43 56.81
N ASP A 57 -136.22 27.76 55.68
CA ASP A 57 -137.43 27.89 54.85
C ASP A 57 -138.53 26.88 55.22
N ASP A 58 -138.18 25.71 55.79
CA ASP A 58 -139.12 24.66 56.20
C ASP A 58 -138.74 24.05 57.58
N PRO A 59 -139.14 24.69 58.70
CA PRO A 59 -138.76 24.27 60.05
C PRO A 59 -139.24 22.87 60.45
N GLU A 60 -140.28 22.32 59.81
CA GLU A 60 -140.78 20.97 60.11
C GLU A 60 -139.79 19.87 59.72
N ARG A 61 -138.82 20.20 58.85
CA ARG A 61 -137.83 19.26 58.31
C ARG A 61 -136.47 19.34 58.99
N ILE A 62 -136.37 20.09 60.09
CA ILE A 62 -135.16 20.23 60.91
C ILE A 62 -134.56 18.88 61.29
N VAL A 63 -135.38 17.88 61.62
CA VAL A 63 -134.87 16.56 62.05
C VAL A 63 -134.13 15.84 60.93
N GLU A 64 -134.65 15.90 59.69
CA GLU A 64 -134.01 15.28 58.53
C GLU A 64 -132.75 16.05 58.12
N ALA A 65 -132.79 17.39 58.18
CA ALA A 65 -131.64 18.24 57.92
C ALA A 65 -130.55 18.10 58.99
N GLU A 66 -130.91 17.95 60.28
CA GLU A 66 -129.97 17.69 61.36
C GLU A 66 -129.29 16.32 61.24
N ALA A 67 -130.01 15.29 60.81
CA ALA A 67 -129.44 13.98 60.55
C ALA A 67 -128.38 14.04 59.43
N LEU A 68 -128.67 14.78 58.35
CA LEU A 68 -127.71 15.02 57.27
C LEU A 68 -126.55 15.91 57.72
N MET A 69 -126.80 16.94 58.53
CA MET A 69 -125.77 17.79 59.13
C MET A 69 -124.87 17.03 60.10
N ARG A 70 -125.37 16.02 60.83
CA ARG A 70 -124.51 15.11 61.63
C ARG A 70 -123.56 14.33 60.73
N THR A 71 -124.08 13.76 59.63
CA THR A 71 -123.27 13.05 58.63
C THR A 71 -122.18 13.96 58.05
N ILE A 72 -122.52 15.21 57.73
CA ILE A 72 -121.55 16.21 57.24
C ILE A 72 -120.51 16.58 58.31
N ARG A 73 -120.90 16.69 59.59
CA ARG A 73 -119.95 16.93 60.68
C ARG A 73 -118.98 15.77 60.88
N GLU A 74 -119.44 14.53 60.70
CA GLU A 74 -118.58 13.34 60.71
C GLU A 74 -117.55 13.40 59.58
N ILE A 75 -117.99 13.66 58.34
CA ILE A 75 -117.08 13.82 57.17
C ILE A 75 -116.06 14.94 57.39
N ARG A 76 -116.48 16.11 57.92
CA ARG A 76 -115.54 17.21 58.26
C ARG A 76 -114.60 16.87 59.41
N GLY A 77 -115.06 16.06 60.37
CA GLY A 77 -114.22 15.54 61.45
C GLY A 77 -113.11 14.65 60.90
N GLU A 78 -113.46 13.71 60.03
CA GLU A 78 -112.51 12.83 59.34
C GLU A 78 -111.53 13.61 58.45
N TYR A 79 -112.01 14.60 57.69
CA TYR A 79 -111.17 15.46 56.87
C TYR A 79 -110.14 16.25 57.70
N ASN A 80 -110.53 16.80 58.86
CA ASN A 80 -109.61 17.51 59.75
C ASN A 80 -108.57 16.56 60.37
N VAL A 81 -108.96 15.33 60.71
CA VAL A 81 -108.01 14.31 61.20
C VAL A 81 -106.98 13.98 60.13
N LEU A 82 -107.40 13.80 58.87
CA LEU A 82 -106.46 13.58 57.77
C LEU A 82 -105.58 14.82 57.49
N PHE A 83 -106.11 16.03 57.63
CA PHE A 83 -105.30 17.25 57.51
C PHE A 83 -104.25 17.37 58.63
N GLU A 84 -104.60 16.99 59.87
CA GLU A 84 -103.64 16.90 60.96
C GLU A 84 -102.59 15.81 60.71
N LEU A 85 -103.00 14.63 60.19
CA LEU A 85 -102.07 13.58 59.78
C LEU A 85 -101.17 14.02 58.62
N LEU A 86 -101.68 14.82 57.69
CA LEU A 86 -100.89 15.39 56.60
C LEU A 86 -99.82 16.33 57.15
N ILE A 87 -100.19 17.25 58.05
CA ILE A 87 -99.23 18.14 58.72
C ILE A 87 -98.23 17.34 59.55
N ASP A 88 -98.69 16.36 60.33
CA ASP A 88 -97.83 15.50 61.16
C ASP A 88 -96.84 14.72 60.30
N ASN A 89 -97.28 14.13 59.18
CA ASN A 89 -96.40 13.41 58.28
C ASN A 89 -95.39 14.36 57.60
N LEU A 90 -95.84 15.53 57.15
CA LEU A 90 -94.96 16.55 56.56
C LEU A 90 -93.94 17.13 57.55
N VAL A 91 -94.24 17.16 58.85
CA VAL A 91 -93.36 17.72 59.89
C VAL A 91 -92.44 16.68 60.50
N ASN A 92 -92.97 15.51 60.86
CA ASN A 92 -92.28 14.50 61.65
C ASN A 92 -91.71 13.35 60.81
N ASN A 93 -92.31 13.06 59.66
CA ASN A 93 -91.84 12.03 58.73
C ASN A 93 -91.79 12.55 57.29
N PRO A 94 -91.10 13.68 57.01
CA PRO A 94 -91.10 14.32 55.69
C PRO A 94 -90.57 13.42 54.56
N GLU A 95 -89.83 12.36 54.91
CA GLU A 95 -89.30 11.38 53.95
C GLU A 95 -90.32 10.29 53.55
N ASP A 96 -91.40 10.08 54.32
CA ASP A 96 -92.46 9.12 53.99
C ASP A 96 -93.46 9.76 53.01
N ILE A 97 -92.97 10.04 51.81
CA ILE A 97 -93.69 10.75 50.75
C ILE A 97 -94.89 9.94 50.25
N THR A 98 -94.75 8.61 50.17
CA THR A 98 -95.83 7.69 49.78
C THR A 98 -97.03 7.84 50.71
N ARG A 99 -96.77 7.89 52.03
CA ARG A 99 -97.82 8.13 53.02
C ARG A 99 -98.41 9.54 52.91
N THR A 100 -97.60 10.55 52.63
CA THR A 100 -98.08 11.92 52.37
C THR A 100 -99.09 11.94 51.22
N LEU A 101 -98.76 11.32 50.09
CA LEU A 101 -99.65 11.26 48.91
C LEU A 101 -100.93 10.45 49.21
N GLN A 102 -100.82 9.33 49.94
CA GLN A 102 -101.99 8.54 50.36
C GLN A 102 -102.95 9.34 51.26
N ILE A 103 -102.42 10.13 52.20
CA ILE A 103 -103.24 11.00 53.05
C ILE A 103 -103.96 12.03 52.19
N ILE A 104 -103.28 12.66 51.24
CA ILE A 104 -103.88 13.64 50.30
C ILE A 104 -104.96 12.98 49.44
N ASP A 105 -104.72 11.78 48.90
CA ASP A 105 -105.72 11.02 48.12
C ASP A 105 -106.97 10.71 48.96
N GLN A 106 -106.79 10.33 50.22
CA GLN A 106 -107.90 10.09 51.15
C GLN A 106 -108.68 11.37 51.47
N MET A 107 -107.99 12.51 51.61
CA MET A 107 -108.63 13.81 51.81
C MET A 107 -109.50 14.21 50.61
N GLU A 108 -108.99 14.08 49.39
CA GLU A 108 -109.74 14.40 48.16
C GLU A 108 -110.94 13.47 47.92
N GLN A 109 -110.86 12.21 48.36
CA GLN A 109 -111.99 11.28 48.31
C GLN A 109 -113.12 11.64 49.28
N LEU A 110 -112.81 12.29 50.41
CA LEU A 110 -113.80 12.68 51.42
C LEU A 110 -114.50 14.00 51.10
N ASP A 111 -113.77 15.00 50.60
CA ASP A 111 -114.34 16.27 50.11
C ASP A 111 -113.55 16.71 48.88
N GLN A 112 -114.19 16.67 47.73
CA GLN A 112 -113.56 17.04 46.46
C GLN A 112 -113.45 18.57 46.30
N PHE A 113 -114.19 19.34 47.11
CA PHE A 113 -114.25 20.81 47.03
C PHE A 113 -114.24 21.46 48.43
N PRO A 114 -113.14 21.30 49.20
CA PRO A 114 -112.96 21.99 50.47
C PRO A 114 -112.89 23.52 50.26
N ASN A 115 -112.83 24.29 51.35
CA ASN A 115 -112.70 25.76 51.20
C ASN A 115 -111.43 26.11 50.40
N GLU A 116 -111.50 27.21 49.64
CA GLU A 116 -110.48 27.58 48.63
C GLU A 116 -109.05 27.66 49.18
N ARG A 117 -108.89 28.02 50.46
CA ARG A 117 -107.60 28.09 51.14
C ARG A 117 -107.04 26.69 51.43
N VAL A 118 -107.87 25.79 51.93
CA VAL A 118 -107.48 24.40 52.24
C VAL A 118 -107.22 23.62 50.95
N LEU A 119 -108.04 23.83 49.91
CA LEU A 119 -107.82 23.25 48.59
C LEU A 119 -106.42 23.60 48.07
N ARG A 120 -106.06 24.89 48.06
CA ARG A 120 -104.72 25.33 47.63
C ARG A 120 -103.59 24.74 48.48
N GLN A 121 -103.75 24.64 49.79
CA GLN A 121 -102.72 24.06 50.67
C GLN A 121 -102.53 22.56 50.44
N VAL A 122 -103.60 21.82 50.19
CA VAL A 122 -103.55 20.39 49.87
C VAL A 122 -102.98 20.16 48.46
N GLU A 123 -103.35 21.00 47.49
CA GLU A 123 -102.77 20.99 46.14
C GLU A 123 -101.27 21.33 46.14
N ASP A 124 -100.84 22.37 46.87
CA ASP A 124 -99.43 22.73 47.01
C ASP A 124 -98.63 21.60 47.69
N ALA A 125 -99.19 21.01 48.75
CA ALA A 125 -98.60 19.84 49.42
C ALA A 125 -98.50 18.63 48.47
N ARG A 126 -99.52 18.40 47.63
CA ARG A 126 -99.53 17.33 46.61
C ARG A 126 -98.44 17.54 45.58
N VAL A 127 -98.28 18.75 45.05
CA VAL A 127 -97.25 19.07 44.05
C VAL A 127 -95.84 18.89 44.65
N ILE A 128 -95.62 19.35 45.88
CA ILE A 128 -94.32 19.20 46.57
C ILE A 128 -94.04 17.73 46.88
N ALA A 129 -95.02 16.99 47.38
CA ALA A 129 -94.87 15.56 47.68
C ALA A 129 -94.65 14.73 46.41
N GLN A 130 -95.42 14.97 45.34
CA GLN A 130 -95.24 14.27 44.06
C GLN A 130 -93.85 14.55 43.47
N LEU A 131 -93.37 15.78 43.55
CA LEU A 131 -92.02 16.11 43.12
C LEU A 131 -90.95 15.40 43.96
N ALA A 132 -91.12 15.33 45.28
CA ALA A 132 -90.19 14.61 46.15
C ALA A 132 -90.18 13.10 45.82
N TYR A 133 -91.34 12.52 45.54
CA TYR A 133 -91.51 11.12 45.12
C TYR A 133 -90.79 10.86 43.79
N ASP A 134 -91.04 11.69 42.78
CA ASP A 134 -90.43 11.57 41.46
C ASP A 134 -88.91 11.73 41.52
N ARG A 135 -88.39 12.64 42.37
CA ARG A 135 -86.96 12.76 42.62
C ARG A 135 -86.36 11.51 43.26
N ASN A 136 -87.09 10.85 44.16
CA ASN A 136 -86.63 9.58 44.72
C ASN A 136 -86.56 8.48 43.65
N ILE A 137 -87.60 8.36 42.82
CA ILE A 137 -87.61 7.41 41.68
C ILE A 137 -86.40 7.64 40.77
N VAL A 138 -86.13 8.90 40.41
CA VAL A 138 -84.96 9.23 39.58
C VAL A 138 -83.67 8.83 40.27
N ASN A 139 -83.48 9.15 41.55
CA ASN A 139 -82.26 8.79 42.27
C ASN A 139 -82.03 7.28 42.35
N GLU A 140 -83.04 6.51 42.74
CA GLU A 140 -82.96 5.05 42.83
C GLU A 140 -82.66 4.43 41.46
N THR A 141 -83.28 4.94 40.41
CA THR A 141 -83.09 4.45 39.03
C THR A 141 -81.70 4.80 38.51
N MET A 142 -81.21 6.02 38.75
CA MET A 142 -79.84 6.43 38.41
C MET A 142 -78.81 5.59 39.17
N ASP A 143 -79.05 5.26 40.45
CA ASP A 143 -78.17 4.39 41.23
C ASP A 143 -78.13 2.96 40.68
N ARG A 144 -79.27 2.36 40.31
CA ARG A 144 -79.31 1.04 39.65
C ARG A 144 -78.59 1.06 38.30
N ALA A 145 -78.83 2.09 37.49
CA ALA A 145 -78.16 2.24 36.21
C ALA A 145 -76.64 2.38 36.37
N ARG A 146 -76.17 3.13 37.38
CA ARG A 146 -74.73 3.22 37.70
C ARG A 146 -74.14 1.87 38.10
N ILE A 147 -74.81 1.10 38.96
CA ILE A 147 -74.37 -0.26 39.34
C ILE A 147 -74.27 -1.16 38.10
N ALA A 148 -75.27 -1.11 37.22
CA ALA A 148 -75.24 -1.85 35.96
C ALA A 148 -74.07 -1.41 35.07
N LEU A 149 -73.79 -0.11 34.96
CA LEU A 149 -72.62 0.41 34.24
C LEU A 149 -71.30 -0.03 34.87
N GLU A 150 -71.17 0.00 36.20
CA GLU A 150 -69.99 -0.51 36.93
C GLU A 150 -69.75 -2.00 36.66
N ALA A 151 -70.82 -2.78 36.51
CA ALA A 151 -70.78 -4.19 36.10
C ALA A 151 -70.64 -4.43 34.58
N ASN A 152 -70.46 -3.36 33.78
CA ASN A 152 -70.40 -3.40 32.30
C ASN A 152 -71.67 -3.99 31.64
N ASN A 153 -72.83 -3.90 32.31
CA ASN A 153 -74.13 -4.25 31.76
C ASN A 153 -74.82 -3.01 31.18
N TYR A 154 -74.34 -2.56 30.01
CA TYR A 154 -74.80 -1.34 29.36
C TYR A 154 -76.26 -1.38 28.93
N ARG A 155 -76.76 -2.56 28.51
CA ARG A 155 -78.17 -2.71 28.10
C ARG A 155 -79.11 -2.49 29.28
N GLU A 156 -78.82 -3.13 30.42
CA GLU A 156 -79.61 -2.96 31.65
C GLU A 156 -79.58 -1.51 32.14
N ALA A 157 -78.42 -0.85 32.08
CA ALA A 157 -78.32 0.57 32.43
C ALA A 157 -79.17 1.47 31.52
N VAL A 158 -79.21 1.19 30.21
CA VAL A 158 -80.02 1.92 29.24
C VAL A 158 -81.52 1.69 29.48
N GLU A 159 -81.93 0.47 29.78
CA GLU A 159 -83.32 0.14 30.12
C GLU A 159 -83.79 0.90 31.38
N GLU A 160 -82.95 0.98 32.40
CA GLU A 160 -83.21 1.78 33.60
C GLU A 160 -83.36 3.28 33.26
N TYR A 161 -82.49 3.85 32.41
CA TYR A 161 -82.64 5.25 31.96
C TYR A 161 -83.92 5.50 31.16
N LEU A 162 -84.30 4.58 30.26
CA LEU A 162 -85.51 4.68 29.46
C LEU A 162 -86.79 4.59 30.32
N SER A 163 -86.74 3.91 31.47
CA SER A 163 -87.89 3.82 32.38
C SER A 163 -88.38 5.19 32.90
N LEU A 164 -87.52 6.22 32.85
CA LEU A 164 -87.82 7.58 33.30
C LEU A 164 -88.48 8.46 32.22
N GLU A 165 -88.76 7.93 31.02
CA GLU A 165 -89.17 8.74 29.87
C GLU A 165 -90.47 9.54 30.10
N GLY A 166 -91.46 8.96 30.78
CA GLY A 166 -92.74 9.64 31.02
C GLY A 166 -92.75 10.61 32.22
N LEU A 167 -91.72 10.59 33.07
CA LEU A 167 -91.79 11.22 34.39
C LEU A 167 -91.83 12.75 34.28
N GLN A 168 -92.73 13.41 35.02
CA GLN A 168 -92.98 14.87 34.97
C GLN A 168 -93.51 15.43 33.63
N ARG A 169 -93.87 14.58 32.65
CA ARG A 169 -94.35 15.04 31.34
C ARG A 169 -95.67 15.82 31.41
N SER A 170 -96.64 15.32 32.17
CA SER A 170 -97.92 15.99 32.36
C SER A 170 -97.79 17.39 32.98
N GLN A 171 -96.82 17.57 33.86
CA GLN A 171 -96.52 18.85 34.52
C GLN A 171 -95.86 19.82 33.54
N PHE A 172 -94.98 19.34 32.67
CA PHE A 172 -94.41 20.12 31.57
C PHE A 172 -95.50 20.63 30.62
N ASP A 173 -96.41 19.75 30.17
CA ASP A 173 -97.49 20.12 29.24
C ASP A 173 -98.49 21.11 29.89
N ALA A 174 -98.70 21.03 31.21
CA ALA A 174 -99.62 21.91 31.96
C ALA A 174 -99.08 23.34 32.21
N ARG A 175 -97.80 23.61 31.94
CA ARG A 175 -97.15 24.92 32.23
C ARG A 175 -97.44 26.03 31.22
N GLY A 176 -98.10 25.73 30.10
CA GLY A 176 -98.52 26.74 29.13
C GLY A 176 -97.36 27.38 28.35
N TYR A 177 -96.28 26.64 28.11
CA TYR A 177 -95.18 27.07 27.27
C TYR A 177 -95.61 27.34 25.82
N GLY A 178 -94.92 28.25 25.13
CA GLY A 178 -95.22 28.55 23.73
C GLY A 178 -94.85 27.38 22.79
N ASP A 179 -95.65 27.20 21.73
CA ASP A 179 -95.55 26.06 20.80
C ASP A 179 -94.14 25.84 20.23
N ILE A 180 -93.39 26.92 19.95
CA ILE A 180 -92.02 26.82 19.43
C ILE A 180 -91.08 26.14 20.44
N PHE A 181 -91.19 26.50 21.72
CA PHE A 181 -90.36 25.92 22.78
C PHE A 181 -90.74 24.46 23.03
N VAL A 182 -92.05 24.18 23.14
CA VAL A 182 -92.58 22.81 23.30
C VAL A 182 -92.13 21.90 22.15
N ASN A 183 -92.19 22.38 20.90
CA ASN A 183 -91.74 21.60 19.75
C ASN A 183 -90.24 21.31 19.77
N ARG A 184 -89.40 22.25 20.22
CA ARG A 184 -87.96 22.01 20.38
C ARG A 184 -87.66 20.99 21.48
N VAL A 185 -88.39 21.06 22.60
CA VAL A 185 -88.27 20.07 23.68
C VAL A 185 -88.70 18.69 23.21
N ASN A 186 -89.83 18.59 22.49
CA ASN A 186 -90.27 17.32 21.92
C ASN A 186 -89.23 16.75 20.96
N GLN A 187 -88.69 17.56 20.04
CA GLN A 187 -87.63 17.13 19.14
C GLN A 187 -86.37 16.63 19.87
N ALA A 188 -85.94 17.33 20.93
CA ALA A 188 -84.79 16.91 21.73
C ALA A 188 -85.05 15.60 22.47
N VAL A 189 -86.25 15.42 23.02
CA VAL A 189 -86.64 14.19 23.73
C VAL A 189 -86.80 13.01 22.78
N ASP A 190 -87.44 13.22 21.62
CA ASP A 190 -87.59 12.19 20.59
C ASP A 190 -86.20 11.77 20.07
N SER A 191 -85.30 12.75 19.89
CA SER A 191 -83.91 12.48 19.52
C SER A 191 -83.17 11.71 20.60
N LEU A 192 -83.41 12.02 21.89
CA LEU A 192 -82.84 11.28 23.02
C LEU A 192 -83.31 9.82 23.01
N GLY A 193 -84.61 9.58 22.83
CA GLY A 193 -85.18 8.24 22.74
C GLY A 193 -84.60 7.44 21.57
N ASN A 194 -84.50 8.05 20.39
CA ASN A 194 -83.92 7.43 19.20
C ASN A 194 -82.44 7.07 19.40
N ILE A 195 -81.61 8.03 19.83
CA ILE A 195 -80.16 7.80 20.07
C ILE A 195 -79.96 6.73 21.15
N THR A 196 -80.80 6.72 22.18
CA THR A 196 -80.72 5.72 23.26
C THR A 196 -81.08 4.31 22.74
N GLY A 197 -82.09 4.22 21.87
CA GLY A 197 -82.43 2.96 21.19
C GLY A 197 -81.35 2.47 20.23
N GLU A 198 -80.75 3.39 19.45
CA GLU A 198 -79.59 3.10 18.60
C GLU A 198 -78.40 2.58 19.43
N PHE A 199 -78.08 3.24 20.55
CA PHE A 199 -77.04 2.77 21.47
C PHE A 199 -77.33 1.37 22.01
N ALA A 200 -78.55 1.10 22.48
CA ALA A 200 -78.94 -0.22 23.00
C ALA A 200 -78.81 -1.34 21.95
N ALA A 201 -79.10 -1.02 20.68
CA ALA A 201 -78.90 -1.93 19.55
C ALA A 201 -77.41 -2.14 19.24
N GLN A 202 -76.59 -1.09 19.38
CA GLN A 202 -75.15 -1.09 19.07
C GLN A 202 -74.27 -1.76 20.11
N VAL A 203 -74.75 -1.92 21.35
CA VAL A 203 -73.95 -2.53 22.44
C VAL A 203 -73.39 -3.91 22.07
N GLU A 204 -74.22 -4.82 21.56
CA GLU A 204 -73.78 -6.21 21.30
C GLU A 204 -72.96 -6.38 20.01
N PRO A 205 -73.27 -5.72 18.87
CA PRO A 205 -72.38 -5.69 17.71
C PRO A 205 -70.97 -5.23 18.06
N TYR A 206 -70.85 -4.08 18.73
CA TYR A 206 -69.56 -3.53 19.14
C TYR A 206 -68.81 -4.46 20.13
N ARG A 207 -69.50 -5.00 21.13
CA ARG A 207 -68.89 -5.98 22.07
C ARG A 207 -68.53 -7.31 21.41
N GLY A 208 -69.23 -7.71 20.36
CA GLY A 208 -68.91 -8.90 19.56
C GLY A 208 -67.59 -8.70 18.84
N ALA A 209 -67.53 -7.67 17.99
CA ALA A 209 -66.34 -7.32 17.22
C ALA A 209 -65.12 -7.06 18.13
N GLY A 210 -65.32 -6.34 19.25
CA GLY A 210 -64.26 -6.06 20.21
C GLY A 210 -63.70 -7.31 20.90
N ARG A 211 -64.55 -8.27 21.31
CA ARG A 211 -64.10 -9.53 21.91
C ARG A 211 -63.36 -10.42 20.92
N ASP A 212 -63.87 -10.52 19.69
CA ASP A 212 -63.25 -11.32 18.65
C ASP A 212 -61.85 -10.77 18.33
N LEU A 213 -61.72 -9.44 18.24
CA LEU A 213 -60.44 -8.78 17.99
C LEU A 213 -59.48 -8.87 19.19
N VAL A 214 -59.94 -8.67 20.42
CA VAL A 214 -59.12 -8.86 21.63
C VAL A 214 -58.62 -10.30 21.74
N SER A 215 -59.46 -11.28 21.42
CA SER A 215 -59.05 -12.70 21.40
C SER A 215 -57.98 -12.94 20.33
N ALA A 216 -58.19 -12.43 19.12
CA ALA A 216 -57.23 -12.58 18.02
C ALA A 216 -55.89 -11.88 18.33
N ALA A 217 -55.93 -10.70 18.95
CA ALA A 217 -54.74 -9.98 19.40
C ALA A 217 -53.99 -10.72 20.52
N GLY A 218 -54.73 -11.38 21.42
CA GLY A 218 -54.17 -12.13 22.54
C GLY A 218 -53.43 -13.41 22.12
N ASP A 219 -53.85 -14.05 21.02
CA ASP A 219 -53.17 -15.23 20.48
C ASP A 219 -51.82 -14.87 19.84
N ASP A 220 -51.83 -13.97 18.85
CA ASP A 220 -50.62 -13.41 18.21
C ASP A 220 -50.98 -12.15 17.40
N ALA A 221 -50.64 -10.97 17.93
CA ALA A 221 -50.87 -9.69 17.28
C ALA A 221 -50.11 -9.52 15.97
N ALA A 222 -49.00 -10.24 15.75
CA ALA A 222 -48.29 -10.20 14.49
C ALA A 222 -49.09 -10.86 13.36
N VAL A 223 -50.01 -11.77 13.67
CA VAL A 223 -50.86 -12.49 12.71
C VAL A 223 -52.19 -11.78 12.46
N LEU A 224 -52.50 -10.74 13.22
CA LEU A 224 -53.65 -9.87 12.94
C LEU A 224 -53.60 -9.32 11.52
N SER A 225 -54.77 -9.22 10.90
CA SER A 225 -54.96 -8.71 9.54
C SER A 225 -55.91 -7.53 9.53
N ASP A 226 -55.76 -6.68 8.52
CA ASP A 226 -56.67 -5.56 8.26
C ASP A 226 -58.14 -6.06 8.19
N ASP A 227 -58.39 -7.21 7.56
CA ASP A 227 -59.72 -7.84 7.47
C ASP A 227 -60.31 -8.23 8.84
N ALA A 228 -59.46 -8.56 9.83
CA ALA A 228 -59.90 -8.89 11.19
C ALA A 228 -60.16 -7.62 12.02
N PHE A 229 -59.43 -6.53 11.75
CA PHE A 229 -59.57 -5.26 12.47
C PHE A 229 -60.75 -4.42 11.94
N GLN A 230 -61.00 -4.47 10.63
CA GLN A 230 -61.96 -3.61 9.94
C GLN A 230 -63.39 -3.68 10.52
N PRO A 231 -63.97 -4.86 10.84
CA PRO A 231 -65.29 -4.93 11.45
C PRO A 231 -65.36 -4.18 12.78
N PHE A 232 -64.31 -4.24 13.60
CA PHE A 232 -64.27 -3.50 14.85
C PHE A 232 -64.20 -1.98 14.63
N ALA A 233 -63.41 -1.53 13.65
CA ALA A 233 -63.31 -0.11 13.32
C ALA A 233 -64.66 0.47 12.85
N GLU A 234 -65.41 -0.27 12.05
CA GLU A 234 -66.76 0.11 11.59
C GLU A 234 -67.74 0.23 12.75
N GLU A 235 -67.79 -0.76 13.64
CA GLU A 235 -68.67 -0.72 14.81
C GLU A 235 -68.27 0.36 15.83
N ALA A 236 -66.97 0.68 15.91
CA ALA A 236 -66.45 1.79 16.72
C ALA A 236 -66.88 3.13 16.15
N GLU A 237 -66.82 3.32 14.83
CA GLU A 237 -67.25 4.55 14.17
C GLU A 237 -68.74 4.84 14.44
N GLU A 238 -69.61 3.82 14.33
CA GLU A 238 -71.03 3.94 14.65
C GLU A 238 -71.26 4.36 16.11
N LEU A 239 -70.52 3.76 17.05
CA LEU A 239 -70.62 4.09 18.47
C LEU A 239 -70.11 5.51 18.77
N LEU A 240 -69.07 5.97 18.07
CA LEU A 240 -68.57 7.34 18.15
C LEU A 240 -69.58 8.36 17.60
N GLN A 241 -70.27 8.05 16.50
CA GLN A 241 -71.33 8.90 15.96
C GLN A 241 -72.48 9.05 16.96
N ILE A 242 -72.88 7.95 17.62
CA ILE A 242 -73.85 7.96 18.72
C ILE A 242 -73.36 8.88 19.85
N LEU A 243 -72.10 8.74 20.28
CA LEU A 243 -71.51 9.57 21.35
C LEU A 243 -71.57 11.07 20.99
N ARG A 244 -71.09 11.45 19.80
CA ARG A 244 -71.06 12.85 19.33
C ARG A 244 -72.45 13.47 19.24
N ARG A 245 -73.44 12.71 18.74
CA ARG A 245 -74.85 13.14 18.69
C ARG A 245 -75.42 13.31 20.09
N LEU A 246 -75.11 12.41 21.00
CA LEU A 246 -75.58 12.47 22.38
C LEU A 246 -74.95 13.64 23.16
N GLU A 247 -73.67 13.92 22.96
CA GLU A 247 -72.98 15.08 23.54
C GLU A 247 -73.58 16.41 23.06
N THR A 248 -73.84 16.51 21.75
CA THR A 248 -74.53 17.67 21.14
C THR A 248 -75.92 17.84 21.73
N LEU A 249 -76.70 16.76 21.79
CA LEU A 249 -78.03 16.77 22.38
C LEU A 249 -78.01 17.15 23.87
N SER A 250 -76.98 16.70 24.60
CA SER A 250 -76.73 17.09 25.99
C SER A 250 -76.57 18.61 26.11
N GLN A 251 -75.85 19.26 25.19
CA GLN A 251 -75.71 20.72 25.16
C GLN A 251 -77.04 21.41 24.84
N ASP A 252 -77.80 20.88 23.88
CA ASP A 252 -79.11 21.41 23.52
C ASP A 252 -80.09 21.37 24.72
N LEU A 253 -80.10 20.28 25.49
CA LEU A 253 -80.92 20.15 26.71
C LEU A 253 -80.52 21.18 27.78
N ILE A 254 -79.24 21.47 27.96
CA ILE A 254 -78.77 22.52 28.87
C ILE A 254 -79.26 23.89 28.42
N VAL A 255 -79.20 24.17 27.11
CA VAL A 255 -79.68 25.43 26.53
C VAL A 255 -81.19 25.56 26.75
N LEU A 256 -81.96 24.51 26.47
CA LEU A 256 -83.42 24.49 26.69
C LEU A 256 -83.79 24.71 28.16
N ARG A 257 -83.10 24.04 29.09
CA ARG A 257 -83.28 24.24 30.54
C ARG A 257 -82.94 25.69 30.95
N SER A 258 -81.85 26.23 30.41
CA SER A 258 -81.42 27.61 30.71
C SER A 258 -82.42 28.65 30.19
N GLN A 259 -83.06 28.37 29.05
CA GLN A 259 -84.14 29.22 28.51
C GLN A 259 -85.37 29.27 29.43
N VAL A 260 -85.73 28.16 30.09
CA VAL A 260 -86.82 28.17 31.10
C VAL A 260 -86.52 29.15 32.22
N ALA A 261 -85.30 29.08 32.79
CA ALA A 261 -84.89 29.97 33.87
C ALA A 261 -84.92 31.45 33.48
N LEU A 262 -84.65 31.77 32.20
CA LEU A 262 -84.68 33.14 31.69
C LEU A 262 -86.09 33.64 31.37
N GLN A 263 -86.96 32.79 30.82
CA GLN A 263 -88.32 33.18 30.39
C GLN A 263 -89.33 33.14 31.53
N PHE A 264 -89.11 32.30 32.54
CA PHE A 264 -90.01 32.08 33.68
C PHE A 264 -89.26 32.22 35.01
N PRO A 265 -88.79 33.43 35.37
CA PRO A 265 -87.97 33.64 36.57
C PRO A 265 -88.67 33.29 37.88
N ASP A 266 -90.01 33.34 37.92
CA ASP A 266 -90.82 32.96 39.08
C ASP A 266 -90.94 31.43 39.25
N GLN A 267 -90.68 30.67 38.18
CA GLN A 267 -90.64 29.20 38.17
C GLN A 267 -89.45 28.71 37.34
N PRO A 268 -88.21 28.97 37.79
CA PRO A 268 -87.02 28.85 36.96
C PRO A 268 -86.58 27.40 36.71
N VAL A 269 -87.25 26.42 37.32
CA VAL A 269 -86.92 25.00 37.23
C VAL A 269 -88.04 24.25 36.57
N ASP A 270 -87.71 23.57 35.47
CA ASP A 270 -88.54 22.53 34.87
C ASP A 270 -87.96 21.16 35.16
N TRP A 271 -88.71 20.37 35.93
CA TRP A 271 -88.24 19.08 36.42
C TRP A 271 -88.23 18.00 35.35
N TYR A 272 -89.09 18.11 34.33
CA TYR A 272 -89.04 17.23 33.17
C TYR A 272 -87.70 17.40 32.43
N LEU A 273 -87.34 18.64 32.06
CA LEU A 273 -86.06 18.94 31.42
C LEU A 273 -84.85 18.62 32.31
N ASN A 274 -84.96 18.86 33.62
CA ASN A 274 -83.90 18.54 34.58
C ASN A 274 -83.61 17.03 34.63
N PHE A 275 -84.65 16.20 34.70
CA PHE A 275 -84.50 14.75 34.68
C PHE A 275 -83.97 14.24 33.34
N ARG A 276 -84.36 14.84 32.21
CA ARG A 276 -83.77 14.53 30.90
C ARG A 276 -82.27 14.83 30.85
N GLU A 277 -81.84 15.97 31.36
CA GLU A 277 -80.42 16.28 31.47
C GLU A 277 -79.68 15.29 32.37
N MET A 278 -80.26 14.94 33.53
CA MET A 278 -79.67 13.96 34.46
C MET A 278 -79.50 12.59 33.81
N VAL A 279 -80.49 12.10 33.08
CA VAL A 279 -80.39 10.83 32.35
C VAL A 279 -79.30 10.89 31.27
N THR A 280 -79.20 12.01 30.54
CA THR A 280 -78.22 12.14 29.47
C THR A 280 -76.79 12.29 29.99
N ARG A 281 -76.55 13.13 31.00
CA ARG A 281 -75.20 13.53 31.46
C ARG A 281 -74.78 12.97 32.82
N GLY A 282 -75.71 12.43 33.59
CA GLY A 282 -75.52 12.06 34.99
C GLY A 282 -75.78 13.19 35.98
N ARG A 283 -75.97 12.82 37.26
CA ARG A 283 -76.09 13.77 38.37
C ARG A 283 -74.75 14.48 38.60
N GLY A 284 -74.78 15.73 39.07
CA GLY A 284 -73.64 16.66 39.06
C GLY A 284 -72.28 16.08 39.48
N GLU A 285 -72.20 15.39 40.61
CA GLU A 285 -70.96 14.78 41.15
C GLU A 285 -70.63 13.39 40.56
N PHE A 286 -71.56 12.80 39.82
CA PHE A 286 -71.44 11.47 39.21
C PHE A 286 -71.40 11.51 37.68
N ARG A 287 -71.26 12.68 37.05
CA ARG A 287 -71.24 12.80 35.57
C ARG A 287 -70.16 11.96 34.87
N GLU A 288 -69.12 11.59 35.59
CA GLU A 288 -68.04 10.70 35.15
C GLU A 288 -68.27 9.23 35.54
N ARG A 289 -69.47 8.88 36.00
CA ARG A 289 -69.80 7.53 36.52
C ARG A 289 -71.20 7.07 36.11
N GLU A 290 -72.07 7.96 35.68
CA GLU A 290 -73.44 7.65 35.28
C GLU A 290 -73.94 8.60 34.17
N GLY A 291 -75.13 8.31 33.63
CA GLY A 291 -75.70 8.98 32.47
C GLY A 291 -75.33 8.30 31.15
N LEU A 292 -76.13 8.56 30.11
CA LEU A 292 -75.95 7.97 28.79
C LEU A 292 -74.63 8.37 28.13
N VAL A 293 -74.18 9.61 28.26
CA VAL A 293 -72.89 10.06 27.69
C VAL A 293 -71.73 9.26 28.29
N TYR A 294 -71.74 9.07 29.60
CA TYR A 294 -70.75 8.23 30.27
C TYR A 294 -70.86 6.76 29.85
N ALA A 295 -72.08 6.22 29.76
CA ALA A 295 -72.30 4.84 29.34
C ALA A 295 -71.70 4.54 27.96
N VAL A 296 -71.98 5.39 26.97
CA VAL A 296 -71.44 5.26 25.61
C VAL A 296 -69.92 5.43 25.62
N ARG A 297 -69.40 6.47 26.29
CA ARG A 297 -67.95 6.73 26.37
C ARG A 297 -67.18 5.60 27.06
N LYS A 298 -67.73 5.06 28.15
CA LYS A 298 -67.14 3.92 28.87
C LYS A 298 -67.08 2.68 27.99
N LEU A 299 -68.16 2.36 27.25
CA LEU A 299 -68.15 1.23 26.32
C LEU A 299 -67.13 1.46 25.20
N TYR A 300 -67.14 2.67 24.61
CA TYR A 300 -66.26 3.05 23.51
C TYR A 300 -64.76 2.93 23.83
N GLY A 301 -64.35 3.28 25.05
CA GLY A 301 -62.94 3.22 25.45
C GLY A 301 -62.42 1.83 25.85
N ASP A 302 -63.30 0.86 26.12
CA ASP A 302 -62.92 -0.41 26.75
C ASP A 302 -62.05 -1.29 25.83
N TYR A 303 -62.58 -1.69 24.67
CA TYR A 303 -61.87 -2.58 23.76
C TYR A 303 -60.65 -1.95 23.08
N PRO A 304 -60.68 -0.70 22.57
CA PRO A 304 -59.50 -0.10 21.98
C PRO A 304 -58.34 -0.01 22.99
N GLY A 305 -58.63 0.31 24.25
CA GLY A 305 -57.62 0.33 25.32
C GLY A 305 -57.01 -1.05 25.58
N GLN A 306 -57.83 -2.11 25.58
CA GLN A 306 -57.33 -3.49 25.72
C GLN A 306 -56.48 -3.91 24.51
N ILE A 307 -56.94 -3.62 23.29
CA ILE A 307 -56.22 -3.93 22.05
C ILE A 307 -54.87 -3.22 22.05
N ALA A 308 -54.84 -1.90 22.29
CA ALA A 308 -53.62 -1.11 22.35
C ALA A 308 -52.61 -1.67 23.37
N SER A 309 -53.08 -2.11 24.54
CA SER A 309 -52.23 -2.72 25.57
C SER A 309 -51.63 -4.05 25.11
N ILE A 310 -52.46 -4.95 24.57
CA ILE A 310 -52.02 -6.29 24.14
C ILE A 310 -51.02 -6.18 22.98
N THR A 311 -51.39 -5.42 21.95
CA THR A 311 -50.54 -5.25 20.76
C THR A 311 -49.25 -4.53 21.11
N GLY A 312 -49.28 -3.55 22.04
CA GLY A 312 -48.09 -2.84 22.48
C GLY A 312 -47.10 -3.69 23.27
N GLU A 313 -47.58 -4.55 24.17
CA GLU A 313 -46.71 -5.46 24.95
C GLU A 313 -46.01 -6.49 24.05
N GLN A 314 -46.75 -7.07 23.10
CA GLN A 314 -46.19 -8.00 22.12
C GLN A 314 -45.20 -7.29 21.18
N ALA A 315 -45.53 -6.10 20.70
CA ALA A 315 -44.66 -5.31 19.83
C ALA A 315 -43.33 -4.96 20.53
N ALA A 316 -43.38 -4.55 21.80
CA ALA A 316 -42.18 -4.28 22.59
C ALA A 316 -41.31 -5.52 22.78
N THR A 317 -41.92 -6.69 23.00
CA THR A 317 -41.21 -7.97 23.13
C THR A 317 -40.49 -8.36 21.84
N ASP A 318 -41.15 -8.22 20.68
CA ASP A 318 -40.54 -8.50 19.39
C ASP A 318 -39.46 -7.46 19.03
N LEU A 319 -39.66 -6.19 19.36
CA LEU A 319 -38.65 -5.14 19.17
C LEU A 319 -37.38 -5.44 19.96
N GLU A 320 -37.50 -5.79 21.24
CA GLU A 320 -36.35 -6.17 22.09
C GLU A 320 -35.66 -7.43 21.55
N SER A 321 -36.44 -8.45 21.16
CA SER A 321 -35.91 -9.68 20.55
C SER A 321 -35.16 -9.40 19.24
N GLY A 322 -35.68 -8.49 18.40
CA GLY A 322 -35.03 -8.07 17.17
C GLY A 322 -33.72 -7.32 17.44
N LEU A 323 -33.70 -6.42 18.43
CA LEU A 323 -32.49 -5.71 18.84
C LEU A 323 -31.41 -6.68 19.36
N ASN A 324 -31.80 -7.69 20.14
CA ASN A 324 -30.89 -8.73 20.63
C ASN A 324 -30.35 -9.60 19.49
N ALA A 325 -31.21 -10.04 18.56
CA ALA A 325 -30.78 -10.79 17.39
C ALA A 325 -29.79 -10.00 16.52
N LEU A 326 -30.02 -8.70 16.33
CA LEU A 326 -29.11 -7.83 15.59
C LEU A 326 -27.76 -7.67 16.31
N ALA A 327 -27.77 -7.50 17.64
CA ALA A 327 -26.55 -7.43 18.45
C ALA A 327 -25.73 -8.72 18.41
N GLU A 328 -26.39 -9.88 18.24
CA GLU A 328 -25.75 -11.19 18.08
C GLU A 328 -25.41 -11.53 16.62
N ASN A 329 -25.48 -10.56 15.70
CA ASN A 329 -25.20 -10.72 14.27
C ASN A 329 -26.10 -11.78 13.59
N ARG A 330 -27.39 -11.82 13.98
CA ARG A 330 -28.44 -12.65 13.36
C ARG A 330 -29.47 -11.76 12.64
N PRO A 331 -29.08 -11.06 11.56
CA PRO A 331 -29.93 -10.07 10.90
C PRO A 331 -31.21 -10.64 10.27
N GLU A 332 -31.21 -11.91 9.84
CA GLU A 332 -32.41 -12.53 9.28
C GLU A 332 -33.50 -12.72 10.35
N GLU A 333 -33.11 -13.19 11.54
CA GLU A 333 -34.01 -13.31 12.68
C GLU A 333 -34.46 -11.93 13.18
N ALA A 334 -33.53 -10.96 13.24
CA ALA A 334 -33.86 -9.58 13.59
C ALA A 334 -34.92 -8.99 12.65
N ALA A 335 -34.76 -9.16 11.33
CA ALA A 335 -35.72 -8.69 10.34
C ALA A 335 -37.11 -9.31 10.53
N GLN A 336 -37.19 -10.61 10.86
CA GLN A 336 -38.46 -11.28 11.15
C GLN A 336 -39.13 -10.72 12.40
N ARG A 337 -38.36 -10.50 13.47
CA ARG A 337 -38.85 -9.92 14.72
C ARG A 337 -39.33 -8.48 14.56
N PHE A 338 -38.57 -7.64 13.87
CA PHE A 338 -38.96 -6.27 13.59
C PHE A 338 -40.22 -6.18 12.71
N ALA A 339 -40.41 -7.10 11.76
CA ALA A 339 -41.65 -7.18 10.98
C ALA A 339 -42.86 -7.64 11.82
N GLY A 340 -42.65 -8.42 12.88
CA GLY A 340 -43.66 -8.72 13.90
C GLY A 340 -44.02 -7.48 14.70
N ALA A 341 -43.01 -6.79 15.24
CA ALA A 341 -43.15 -5.56 16.01
C ALA A 341 -43.86 -4.44 15.21
N GLU A 342 -43.46 -4.20 13.96
CA GLU A 342 -44.08 -3.19 13.09
C GLU A 342 -45.59 -3.45 12.91
N ARG A 343 -45.97 -4.71 12.64
CA ARG A 343 -47.39 -5.09 12.50
C ARG A 343 -48.16 -4.88 13.80
N ALA A 344 -47.62 -5.31 14.93
CA ALA A 344 -48.28 -5.15 16.23
C ALA A 344 -48.40 -3.66 16.62
N PHE A 345 -47.36 -2.84 16.42
CA PHE A 345 -47.42 -1.39 16.64
C PHE A 345 -48.44 -0.69 15.73
N ARG A 346 -48.67 -1.17 14.50
CA ARG A 346 -49.73 -0.65 13.62
C ARG A 346 -51.11 -0.80 14.23
N TYR A 347 -51.43 -1.97 14.79
CA TYR A 347 -52.73 -2.18 15.42
C TYR A 347 -52.84 -1.44 16.76
N GLN A 348 -51.74 -1.24 17.47
CA GLN A 348 -51.70 -0.32 18.61
C GLN A 348 -52.04 1.10 18.17
N GLU A 349 -51.36 1.61 17.14
CA GLU A 349 -51.58 2.94 16.57
C GLU A 349 -53.04 3.14 16.16
N TRP A 350 -53.65 2.16 15.48
CA TRP A 350 -55.06 2.20 15.08
C TRP A 350 -56.02 2.19 16.28
N ALA A 351 -55.74 1.39 17.30
CA ALA A 351 -56.54 1.37 18.52
C ALA A 351 -56.45 2.70 19.28
N GLU A 352 -55.27 3.32 19.35
CA GLU A 352 -55.08 4.66 19.91
C GLU A 352 -55.78 5.74 19.07
N ALA A 353 -55.80 5.62 17.73
CA ALA A 353 -56.56 6.53 16.86
C ALA A 353 -58.08 6.42 17.11
N ILE A 354 -58.60 5.20 17.29
CA ILE A 354 -60.00 4.99 17.69
C ILE A 354 -60.25 5.64 19.06
N LEU A 355 -59.38 5.49 20.05
CA LEU A 355 -59.56 6.16 21.36
C LEU A 355 -59.69 7.68 21.23
N LEU A 356 -58.99 8.29 20.27
CA LEU A 356 -59.05 9.72 19.96
C LEU A 356 -60.27 10.12 19.12
N GLY A 357 -61.03 9.14 18.61
CA GLY A 357 -62.18 9.39 17.74
C GLY A 357 -61.78 9.82 16.33
N VAL A 358 -60.62 9.39 15.87
CA VAL A 358 -60.04 9.76 14.58
C VAL A 358 -60.30 8.67 13.55
N PRO A 359 -60.73 9.02 12.32
CA PRO A 359 -60.87 8.05 11.25
C PRO A 359 -59.51 7.46 10.85
N LEU A 360 -59.43 6.14 10.68
CA LEU A 360 -58.19 5.45 10.27
C LEU A 360 -57.64 5.88 8.89
N GLN A 361 -58.41 6.67 8.13
CA GLN A 361 -58.02 7.19 6.81
C GLN A 361 -57.28 8.55 6.90
N GLU A 362 -57.28 9.19 8.07
CA GLU A 362 -56.72 10.53 8.33
C GLU A 362 -55.59 10.47 9.38
N LEU A 363 -54.56 9.63 9.15
CA LEU A 363 -53.51 9.29 10.12
C LEU A 363 -52.17 10.09 10.11
N PRO A 364 -51.96 11.23 9.40
CA PRO A 364 -50.71 11.95 9.60
C PRO A 364 -50.64 12.53 11.03
N PRO A 365 -49.52 12.35 11.76
CA PRO A 365 -49.34 12.89 13.11
C PRO A 365 -49.54 14.41 13.20
N GLU A 366 -49.16 15.16 12.16
CA GLU A 366 -49.28 16.62 12.08
C GLU A 366 -50.75 17.08 12.18
N SER A 367 -51.66 16.42 11.45
CA SER A 367 -53.09 16.77 11.49
C SER A 367 -53.76 16.45 12.83
N MET A 368 -53.17 15.55 13.62
CA MET A 368 -53.69 15.14 14.93
C MET A 368 -53.39 16.19 16.00
N VAL A 369 -52.25 16.87 15.89
CA VAL A 369 -51.82 17.86 16.88
C VAL A 369 -52.60 19.18 16.75
N GLU A 370 -53.10 19.49 15.55
CA GLU A 370 -53.93 20.67 15.33
C GLU A 370 -55.37 20.54 15.89
N GLN A 371 -55.85 19.32 16.11
CA GLN A 371 -57.26 19.03 16.39
C GLN A 371 -57.59 18.72 17.86
N TYR A 372 -56.61 18.34 18.69
CA TYR A 372 -56.86 17.79 20.03
C TYR A 372 -56.02 18.47 21.13
N ASP A 373 -56.55 18.49 22.36
CA ASP A 373 -55.90 19.11 23.53
C ASP A 373 -54.71 18.27 24.06
N ARG A 374 -53.80 18.92 24.79
CA ARG A 374 -52.56 18.33 25.33
C ARG A 374 -52.79 17.06 26.15
N GLY A 375 -52.05 16.00 25.81
CA GLY A 375 -51.99 14.71 26.54
C GLY A 375 -52.76 13.57 25.88
N GLU A 376 -53.72 13.87 25.00
CA GLU A 376 -54.47 12.83 24.28
C GLU A 376 -53.66 12.15 23.16
N PRO A 377 -52.92 12.86 22.27
CA PRO A 377 -52.26 12.21 21.13
C PRO A 377 -50.90 11.56 21.44
N GLU A 378 -50.35 11.71 22.65
CA GLU A 378 -48.98 11.24 22.98
C GLU A 378 -48.82 9.72 22.76
N ARG A 379 -49.82 8.92 23.18
CA ARG A 379 -49.78 7.46 23.03
C ARG A 379 -49.83 7.03 21.56
N PHE A 380 -50.64 7.73 20.77
CA PHE A 380 -50.71 7.54 19.33
C PHE A 380 -49.37 7.88 18.66
N ILE A 381 -48.79 9.06 18.95
CA ILE A 381 -47.50 9.50 18.39
C ILE A 381 -46.40 8.50 18.74
N ARG A 382 -46.36 7.99 19.98
CA ARG A 382 -45.40 6.96 20.39
C ARG A 382 -45.59 5.64 19.65
N ALA A 383 -46.84 5.16 19.49
CA ALA A 383 -47.12 3.94 18.73
C ALA A 383 -46.71 4.09 17.25
N HIS A 384 -46.99 5.25 16.66
CA HIS A 384 -46.59 5.60 15.30
C HIS A 384 -45.05 5.62 15.14
N ALA A 385 -44.35 6.31 16.05
CA ALA A 385 -42.88 6.33 16.07
C ALA A 385 -42.29 4.93 16.24
N SER A 386 -42.86 4.10 17.12
CA SER A 386 -42.40 2.73 17.36
C SER A 386 -42.62 1.82 16.15
N ARG A 387 -43.74 1.98 15.44
CA ARG A 387 -44.01 1.27 14.18
C ARG A 387 -42.97 1.62 13.12
N LEU A 388 -42.76 2.92 12.87
CA LEU A 388 -41.79 3.37 11.88
C LEU A 388 -40.37 2.92 12.24
N ALA A 389 -40.00 3.02 13.51
CA ALA A 389 -38.72 2.53 14.01
C ALA A 389 -38.54 1.03 13.78
N ALA A 390 -39.56 0.21 14.08
CA ALA A 390 -39.52 -1.22 13.80
C ALA A 390 -39.38 -1.51 12.30
N GLY A 391 -40.11 -0.79 11.44
CA GLY A 391 -40.00 -0.92 9.98
C GLY A 391 -38.58 -0.63 9.47
N SER A 392 -37.98 0.48 9.91
CA SER A 392 -36.61 0.87 9.54
C SER A 392 -35.55 -0.08 10.10
N LEU A 393 -35.69 -0.55 11.34
CA LEU A 393 -34.80 -1.58 11.90
C LEU A 393 -34.92 -2.91 11.15
N GLY A 394 -36.12 -3.27 10.70
CA GLY A 394 -36.36 -4.43 9.86
C GLY A 394 -35.71 -4.30 8.48
N ALA A 395 -35.79 -3.12 7.86
CA ALA A 395 -35.17 -2.82 6.57
C ALA A 395 -33.63 -2.84 6.67
N LEU A 396 -33.06 -2.16 7.66
CA LEU A 396 -31.64 -2.25 8.02
C LEU A 396 -31.20 -3.71 8.20
N SER A 397 -31.95 -4.49 8.96
CA SER A 397 -31.61 -5.89 9.22
C SER A 397 -31.59 -6.71 7.93
N ARG A 398 -32.54 -6.52 7.02
CA ARG A 398 -32.52 -7.16 5.69
C ARG A 398 -31.29 -6.76 4.88
N SER A 399 -30.91 -5.49 4.89
CA SER A 399 -29.72 -4.98 4.21
C SER A 399 -28.43 -5.60 4.76
N LEU A 400 -28.40 -6.00 6.04
CA LEU A 400 -27.24 -6.65 6.68
C LEU A 400 -27.18 -8.18 6.49
N VAL A 401 -28.22 -8.83 5.96
CA VAL A 401 -28.23 -10.30 5.74
C VAL A 401 -27.06 -10.78 4.87
N PRO A 402 -26.75 -10.15 3.72
CA PRO A 402 -25.62 -10.59 2.88
C PRO A 402 -24.27 -10.54 3.62
N LEU A 403 -24.11 -9.55 4.53
CA LEU A 403 -22.89 -9.38 5.32
C LEU A 403 -22.70 -10.52 6.33
N ALA A 404 -23.76 -10.90 7.05
CA ALA A 404 -23.71 -11.99 8.03
C ALA A 404 -23.53 -13.38 7.38
N ALA A 405 -23.96 -13.54 6.12
CA ALA A 405 -23.75 -14.77 5.36
C ALA A 405 -22.29 -14.98 4.93
N LEU A 406 -21.43 -13.96 5.03
CA LEU A 406 -20.02 -14.07 4.69
C LEU A 406 -19.28 -14.90 5.75
N GLY A 407 -18.83 -16.09 5.37
CA GLY A 407 -17.93 -16.92 6.19
C GLY A 407 -16.52 -16.31 6.31
N PRO A 408 -15.61 -16.96 7.07
CA PRO A 408 -14.26 -16.45 7.28
C PRO A 408 -13.47 -16.29 5.97
N ASP A 409 -12.72 -15.19 5.86
CA ASP A 409 -11.99 -14.80 4.63
C ASP A 409 -10.58 -15.41 4.52
N GLN A 410 -10.06 -15.99 5.60
CA GLN A 410 -8.63 -16.31 5.72
C GLN A 410 -8.10 -17.33 4.70
N GLN A 411 -8.96 -18.06 3.99
CA GLN A 411 -8.58 -19.11 3.03
C GLN A 411 -9.34 -19.04 1.68
N GLN A 412 -9.98 -17.92 1.38
CA GLN A 412 -10.76 -17.80 0.15
C GLN A 412 -9.88 -17.41 -1.05
N PRO A 413 -10.18 -17.91 -2.27
CA PRO A 413 -9.53 -17.45 -3.50
C PRO A 413 -9.75 -15.96 -3.75
N LEU A 414 -8.83 -15.32 -4.51
CA LEU A 414 -8.87 -13.89 -4.81
C LEU A 414 -10.19 -13.46 -5.46
N ASP A 415 -10.63 -14.14 -6.52
CA ASP A 415 -11.89 -13.85 -7.22
C ASP A 415 -13.10 -13.91 -6.26
N THR A 416 -13.06 -14.82 -5.28
CA THR A 416 -14.12 -14.93 -4.27
C THR A 416 -14.10 -13.74 -3.32
N LEU A 417 -12.92 -13.27 -2.90
CA LEU A 417 -12.80 -12.09 -2.05
C LEU A 417 -13.25 -10.81 -2.77
N GLU A 418 -12.96 -10.68 -4.07
CA GLU A 418 -13.43 -9.57 -4.90
C GLU A 418 -14.96 -9.55 -5.02
N GLN A 419 -15.58 -10.70 -5.29
CA GLN A 419 -17.04 -10.83 -5.29
C GLN A 419 -17.67 -10.51 -3.93
N ARG A 420 -17.01 -10.93 -2.84
CA ARG A 420 -17.46 -10.59 -1.48
C ARG A 420 -17.34 -9.10 -1.20
N LYS A 421 -16.26 -8.45 -1.63
CA LYS A 421 -16.10 -7.00 -1.48
C LYS A 421 -17.22 -6.24 -2.18
N GLU A 422 -17.58 -6.63 -3.40
CA GLU A 422 -18.71 -6.04 -4.13
C GLU A 422 -20.07 -6.29 -3.43
N THR A 423 -20.22 -7.46 -2.81
CA THR A 423 -21.40 -7.76 -1.97
C THR A 423 -21.46 -6.83 -0.77
N VAL A 424 -20.34 -6.63 -0.06
CA VAL A 424 -20.27 -5.69 1.09
C VAL A 424 -20.53 -4.26 0.65
N ARG A 425 -20.01 -3.84 -0.51
CA ARG A 425 -20.30 -2.52 -1.08
C ARG A 425 -21.79 -2.28 -1.32
N THR A 426 -22.48 -3.30 -1.83
CA THR A 426 -23.94 -3.26 -1.97
C THR A 426 -24.63 -3.12 -0.62
N VAL A 427 -24.11 -3.77 0.43
CA VAL A 427 -24.60 -3.60 1.81
C VAL A 427 -24.36 -2.19 2.33
N VAL A 428 -23.17 -1.60 2.10
CA VAL A 428 -22.87 -0.20 2.47
C VAL A 428 -23.88 0.74 1.82
N ALA A 429 -24.09 0.63 0.50
CA ALA A 429 -25.07 1.43 -0.23
C ALA A 429 -26.48 1.26 0.35
N GLY A 430 -26.88 0.03 0.67
CA GLY A 430 -28.16 -0.25 1.34
C GLY A 430 -28.27 0.47 2.69
N THR A 431 -27.24 0.42 3.54
CA THR A 431 -27.28 1.12 4.85
C THR A 431 -27.33 2.65 4.73
N VAL A 432 -26.73 3.22 3.66
CA VAL A 432 -26.84 4.66 3.36
C VAL A 432 -28.26 5.02 2.96
N GLU A 433 -28.88 4.23 2.06
CA GLU A 433 -30.26 4.42 1.65
C GLU A 433 -31.22 4.34 2.84
N GLU A 434 -31.05 3.36 3.73
CA GLU A 434 -31.84 3.26 4.97
C GLU A 434 -31.65 4.49 5.88
N GLY A 435 -30.44 5.03 5.95
CA GLY A 435 -30.16 6.26 6.69
C GLY A 435 -30.86 7.48 6.12
N GLU A 436 -30.84 7.66 4.80
CA GLU A 436 -31.54 8.75 4.12
C GLU A 436 -33.06 8.65 4.29
N GLN A 437 -33.61 7.44 4.14
CA GLN A 437 -35.03 7.18 4.39
C GLN A 437 -35.41 7.45 5.84
N TRP A 438 -34.55 7.06 6.79
CA TRP A 438 -34.77 7.31 8.21
C TRP A 438 -34.75 8.81 8.53
N ILE A 439 -33.79 9.58 7.99
CA ILE A 439 -33.75 11.04 8.16
C ILE A 439 -35.04 11.68 7.66
N SER A 440 -35.52 11.30 6.48
CA SER A 440 -36.81 11.80 5.96
C SER A 440 -37.97 11.45 6.89
N THR A 441 -37.96 10.26 7.47
CA THR A 441 -38.99 9.78 8.39
C THR A 441 -38.94 10.49 9.73
N SER A 442 -37.75 10.69 10.31
CA SER A 442 -37.56 11.38 11.58
C SER A 442 -37.90 12.86 11.50
N ASN A 443 -37.69 13.49 10.33
CA ASN A 443 -38.00 14.90 10.13
C ASN A 443 -39.50 15.21 10.26
N LEU A 444 -40.39 14.25 9.95
CA LEU A 444 -41.84 14.40 10.17
C LEU A 444 -42.17 14.68 11.63
N PHE A 445 -41.41 14.11 12.57
CA PHE A 445 -41.58 14.37 13.99
C PHE A 445 -41.05 15.74 14.41
N GLY A 446 -40.17 16.36 13.63
CA GLY A 446 -39.69 17.72 13.87
C GLY A 446 -40.73 18.80 13.58
N GLU A 447 -41.78 18.48 12.83
CA GLU A 447 -42.92 19.37 12.56
C GLU A 447 -43.95 19.36 13.69
N ILE A 448 -43.88 18.35 14.58
CA ILE A 448 -44.73 18.23 15.76
C ILE A 448 -44.22 19.16 16.87
N PRO A 449 -45.05 20.02 17.47
CA PRO A 449 -44.67 20.84 18.60
C PRO A 449 -44.11 20.02 19.78
N GLU A 450 -43.01 20.49 20.36
CA GLU A 450 -42.23 19.79 21.41
C GLU A 450 -43.08 19.37 22.62
N GLU A 451 -44.16 20.09 22.92
CA GLU A 451 -45.09 19.76 24.01
C GLU A 451 -45.88 18.46 23.82
N TYR A 452 -45.88 17.87 22.62
CA TYR A 452 -46.50 16.58 22.29
C TYR A 452 -45.48 15.44 22.07
N LEU A 453 -44.18 15.75 22.10
CA LEU A 453 -43.10 14.77 21.93
C LEU A 453 -42.57 14.34 23.29
N SER A 454 -42.74 13.07 23.63
CA SER A 454 -42.19 12.51 24.87
C SER A 454 -40.70 12.19 24.74
N GLU A 455 -39.99 12.15 25.87
CA GLU A 455 -38.59 11.68 25.92
C GLU A 455 -38.46 10.26 25.33
N GLU A 456 -39.48 9.43 25.47
CA GLU A 456 -39.56 8.08 24.88
C GLU A 456 -39.51 8.11 23.35
N VAL A 457 -40.24 9.02 22.71
CA VAL A 457 -40.20 9.18 21.24
C VAL A 457 -38.81 9.59 20.78
N GLY A 458 -38.18 10.55 21.45
CA GLY A 458 -36.80 10.94 21.16
C GLY A 458 -35.81 9.77 21.31
N ALA A 459 -35.96 8.94 22.33
CA ALA A 459 -35.13 7.76 22.55
C ALA A 459 -35.32 6.68 21.47
N ILE A 460 -36.57 6.47 21.01
CA ILE A 460 -36.88 5.57 19.88
C ILE A 460 -36.15 6.06 18.64
N LEU A 461 -36.27 7.35 18.32
CA LEU A 461 -35.70 7.89 17.10
C LEU A 461 -34.17 7.77 17.09
N ALA A 462 -33.53 8.13 18.20
CA ALA A 462 -32.09 8.01 18.39
C ALA A 462 -31.61 6.55 18.35
N THR A 463 -32.42 5.59 18.81
CA THR A 463 -32.06 4.16 18.76
C THR A 463 -31.90 3.68 17.32
N VAL A 464 -32.83 4.06 16.43
CA VAL A 464 -32.76 3.68 15.01
C VAL A 464 -31.55 4.32 14.34
N GLU A 465 -31.35 5.62 14.55
CA GLU A 465 -30.20 6.37 13.99
C GLU A 465 -28.87 5.71 14.41
N ASN A 466 -28.71 5.41 15.70
CA ASN A 466 -27.51 4.73 16.21
C ASN A 466 -27.32 3.33 15.60
N ARG A 467 -28.40 2.58 15.36
CA ARG A 467 -28.31 1.23 14.77
C ARG A 467 -27.96 1.27 13.29
N ILE A 468 -28.53 2.20 12.53
CA ILE A 468 -28.16 2.42 11.12
C ILE A 468 -26.69 2.82 11.04
N GLY A 469 -26.26 3.79 11.85
CA GLY A 469 -24.85 4.22 11.91
C GLY A 469 -23.88 3.09 12.28
N ALA A 470 -24.27 2.21 13.22
CA ALA A 470 -23.48 1.03 13.58
C ALA A 470 -23.41 0.01 12.43
N GLY A 471 -24.53 -0.24 11.72
CA GLY A 471 -24.58 -1.12 10.56
C GLY A 471 -23.70 -0.63 9.41
N TYR A 472 -23.77 0.68 9.11
CA TYR A 472 -22.90 1.34 8.13
C TYR A 472 -21.42 1.18 8.51
N SER A 473 -21.07 1.49 9.77
CA SER A 473 -19.69 1.40 10.24
C SER A 473 -19.13 -0.02 10.13
N LEU A 474 -19.93 -1.04 10.47
CA LEU A 474 -19.57 -2.44 10.37
C LEU A 474 -19.35 -2.87 8.91
N ALA A 475 -20.23 -2.47 8.00
CA ALA A 475 -20.10 -2.79 6.57
C ALA A 475 -18.86 -2.13 5.95
N VAL A 476 -18.61 -0.86 6.28
CA VAL A 476 -17.43 -0.11 5.83
C VAL A 476 -16.13 -0.72 6.37
N GLU A 477 -16.07 -1.06 7.66
CA GLU A 477 -14.89 -1.74 8.23
C GLU A 477 -14.62 -3.07 7.52
N ARG A 478 -15.67 -3.84 7.24
CA ARG A 478 -15.55 -5.09 6.50
C ARG A 478 -15.05 -4.89 5.08
N GLU A 479 -15.52 -3.89 4.35
CA GLU A 479 -15.05 -3.59 2.99
C GLU A 479 -13.57 -3.18 2.99
N ARG A 480 -13.15 -2.36 3.96
CA ARG A 480 -11.74 -1.96 4.15
C ARG A 480 -10.84 -3.16 4.39
N ASP A 481 -11.24 -4.07 5.28
CA ASP A 481 -10.48 -5.28 5.57
C ASP A 481 -10.34 -6.19 4.33
N LEU A 482 -11.41 -6.34 3.55
CA LEU A 482 -11.38 -7.08 2.29
C LEU A 482 -10.46 -6.41 1.28
N ALA A 483 -10.50 -5.07 1.14
CA ALA A 483 -9.63 -4.31 0.24
C ALA A 483 -8.15 -4.54 0.58
N VAL A 484 -7.78 -4.40 1.86
CA VAL A 484 -6.41 -4.68 2.35
C VAL A 484 -6.02 -6.13 2.07
N ARG A 485 -6.91 -7.10 2.33
CA ARG A 485 -6.62 -8.52 2.10
C ARG A 485 -6.40 -8.84 0.62
N ILE A 486 -7.21 -8.28 -0.27
CA ILE A 486 -7.09 -8.44 -1.73
C ILE A 486 -5.73 -7.88 -2.19
N ALA A 487 -5.37 -6.67 -1.76
CA ALA A 487 -4.08 -6.06 -2.07
C ALA A 487 -2.90 -6.90 -1.53
N GLY A 488 -3.03 -7.42 -0.30
CA GLY A 488 -2.04 -8.28 0.32
C GLY A 488 -1.81 -9.59 -0.45
N LEU A 489 -2.87 -10.25 -0.93
CA LEU A 489 -2.77 -11.47 -1.74
C LEU A 489 -2.17 -11.20 -3.13
N ARG A 490 -2.58 -10.12 -3.80
CA ARG A 490 -2.00 -9.72 -5.10
C ARG A 490 -0.49 -9.46 -5.02
N THR A 491 -0.01 -9.05 -3.85
CA THR A 491 1.40 -8.65 -3.63
C THR A 491 2.15 -9.60 -2.68
N GLU A 492 1.62 -10.79 -2.43
CA GLU A 492 2.17 -11.74 -1.44
C GLU A 492 3.62 -12.14 -1.75
N THR A 493 3.93 -12.36 -3.02
CA THR A 493 5.26 -12.78 -3.47
C THR A 493 6.26 -11.63 -3.57
N ALA A 494 5.81 -10.38 -3.55
CA ALA A 494 6.63 -9.22 -3.88
C ALA A 494 7.83 -8.99 -2.92
N PRO A 495 7.71 -9.20 -1.58
CA PRO A 495 8.88 -9.14 -0.69
C PRO A 495 9.93 -10.21 -0.99
N ALA A 496 9.51 -11.43 -1.35
CA ALA A 496 10.42 -12.51 -1.73
C ALA A 496 11.11 -12.22 -3.06
N SER A 497 10.37 -11.70 -4.04
CA SER A 497 10.90 -11.24 -5.33
C SER A 497 11.92 -10.11 -5.15
N LEU A 498 11.64 -9.13 -4.28
CA LEU A 498 12.58 -8.05 -3.97
C LEU A 498 13.90 -8.57 -3.35
N ALA A 499 13.79 -9.52 -2.41
CA ALA A 499 14.96 -10.14 -1.79
C ALA A 499 15.78 -10.94 -2.81
N ALA A 500 15.11 -11.73 -3.66
CA ALA A 500 15.75 -12.47 -4.74
C ALA A 500 16.44 -11.53 -5.74
N ALA A 501 15.77 -10.44 -6.14
CA ALA A 501 16.32 -9.44 -7.04
C ALA A 501 17.55 -8.75 -6.46
N SER A 502 17.51 -8.40 -5.17
CA SER A 502 18.65 -7.79 -4.48
C SER A 502 19.83 -8.75 -4.37
N ASN A 503 19.58 -10.03 -4.09
CA ASN A 503 20.61 -11.07 -4.05
C ASN A 503 21.24 -11.29 -5.43
N GLU A 504 20.42 -11.41 -6.49
CA GLU A 504 20.94 -11.59 -7.85
C GLU A 504 21.81 -10.39 -8.27
N LEU A 505 21.38 -9.17 -7.96
CA LEU A 505 22.18 -7.98 -8.23
C LEU A 505 23.54 -8.00 -7.49
N SER A 506 23.58 -8.49 -6.25
CA SER A 506 24.83 -8.65 -5.50
C SER A 506 25.78 -9.72 -6.09
N LEU A 507 25.26 -10.65 -6.88
CA LEU A 507 26.06 -11.62 -7.64
C LEU A 507 26.54 -11.04 -8.97
N VAL A 508 25.79 -10.11 -9.57
CA VAL A 508 26.15 -9.43 -10.82
C VAL A 508 27.29 -8.42 -10.62
N GLU A 509 27.27 -7.65 -9.52
CA GLU A 509 28.26 -6.59 -9.28
C GLU A 509 29.73 -7.10 -9.35
N PRO A 510 30.10 -8.22 -8.70
CA PRO A 510 31.44 -8.81 -8.81
C PRO A 510 31.84 -9.18 -10.25
N LEU A 511 30.90 -9.62 -11.10
CA LEU A 511 31.19 -9.96 -12.50
C LEU A 511 31.67 -8.75 -13.30
N LEU A 512 31.24 -7.54 -12.91
CA LEU A 512 31.62 -6.27 -13.56
C LEU A 512 32.85 -5.62 -12.92
N GLU A 513 33.04 -5.80 -11.62
CA GLU A 513 34.18 -5.23 -10.89
C GLU A 513 35.46 -6.03 -11.12
N GLY A 514 35.33 -7.36 -11.18
CA GLY A 514 36.42 -8.31 -11.34
C GLY A 514 36.31 -9.43 -10.30
N VAL A 515 36.29 -10.68 -10.76
CA VAL A 515 36.30 -11.87 -9.92
C VAL A 515 37.71 -12.44 -9.87
N GLU A 516 38.14 -12.86 -8.68
CA GLU A 516 39.39 -13.59 -8.50
C GLU A 516 39.21 -15.04 -8.98
N GLU A 517 39.96 -15.42 -10.01
CA GLU A 517 40.01 -16.78 -10.53
C GLU A 517 41.38 -17.39 -10.23
N ALA A 518 41.36 -18.57 -9.62
CA ALA A 518 42.57 -19.32 -9.34
C ALA A 518 43.12 -19.94 -10.64
N ILE A 519 44.41 -19.72 -10.87
CA ILE A 519 45.22 -20.34 -11.92
C ILE A 519 46.24 -21.28 -11.26
N GLU A 520 46.93 -22.10 -12.06
CA GLU A 520 47.95 -23.07 -11.56
C GLU A 520 48.98 -22.40 -10.62
N ASP A 521 49.50 -23.19 -9.66
CA ASP A 521 50.50 -22.76 -8.65
C ASP A 521 50.08 -21.62 -7.69
N ASP A 522 48.84 -21.66 -7.19
CA ASP A 522 48.27 -20.66 -6.26
C ASP A 522 48.38 -19.22 -6.80
N ALA A 523 48.28 -19.03 -8.11
CA ALA A 523 48.19 -17.73 -8.73
C ALA A 523 46.72 -17.30 -8.85
N ILE A 524 46.48 -15.98 -8.83
CA ILE A 524 45.14 -15.41 -8.92
C ILE A 524 45.13 -14.39 -10.06
N ARG A 525 44.21 -14.56 -11.01
CA ARG A 525 43.90 -13.56 -12.03
C ARG A 525 42.58 -12.86 -11.69
N ILE A 526 42.44 -11.61 -12.13
CA ILE A 526 41.20 -10.86 -12.00
C ILE A 526 40.56 -10.80 -13.37
N VAL A 527 39.33 -11.28 -13.48
CA VAL A 527 38.57 -11.41 -14.74
C VAL A 527 37.20 -10.78 -14.61
N ARG A 528 36.72 -10.18 -15.71
CA ARG A 528 35.39 -9.55 -15.78
C ARG A 528 34.53 -10.30 -16.78
N TYR A 529 33.27 -10.56 -16.42
CA TYR A 529 32.31 -11.30 -17.24
C TYR A 529 31.06 -10.44 -17.56
N PRO A 530 31.22 -9.35 -18.33
CA PRO A 530 30.11 -8.46 -18.63
C PRO A 530 28.99 -9.14 -19.46
N ASP A 531 29.29 -10.18 -20.25
CA ASP A 531 28.28 -10.94 -20.98
C ASP A 531 27.35 -11.73 -20.04
N GLU A 532 27.90 -12.42 -19.04
CA GLU A 532 27.11 -13.15 -18.05
C GLU A 532 26.28 -12.19 -17.19
N ALA A 533 26.88 -11.05 -16.81
CA ALA A 533 26.17 -9.98 -16.13
C ALA A 533 24.95 -9.49 -16.93
N LEU A 534 25.09 -9.24 -18.24
CA LEU A 534 23.97 -8.83 -19.09
C LEU A 534 22.86 -9.88 -19.15
N GLN A 535 23.19 -11.17 -19.25
CA GLN A 535 22.19 -12.25 -19.27
C GLN A 535 21.39 -12.30 -17.97
N ARG A 536 22.07 -12.21 -16.82
CA ARG A 536 21.42 -12.19 -15.50
C ARG A 536 20.56 -10.93 -15.31
N LEU A 537 21.07 -9.77 -15.72
CA LEU A 537 20.35 -8.49 -15.64
C LEU A 537 19.09 -8.46 -16.51
N ALA A 538 19.08 -9.12 -17.67
CA ALA A 538 17.90 -9.19 -18.53
C ALA A 538 16.76 -10.00 -17.87
N VAL A 539 17.07 -11.10 -17.19
CA VAL A 539 16.10 -11.89 -16.42
C VAL A 539 15.59 -11.07 -15.23
N LEU A 540 16.50 -10.38 -14.54
CA LEU A 540 16.20 -9.54 -13.39
C LEU A 540 15.25 -8.37 -13.73
N ASP A 541 15.46 -7.67 -14.85
CA ASP A 541 14.61 -6.55 -15.27
C ASP A 541 13.16 -6.99 -15.53
N GLY A 542 12.97 -8.18 -16.12
CA GLY A 542 11.64 -8.77 -16.31
C GLY A 542 10.93 -9.03 -14.98
N GLN A 543 11.62 -9.70 -14.04
CA GLN A 543 11.06 -10.02 -12.71
C GLN A 543 10.74 -8.77 -11.88
N ILE A 544 11.63 -7.78 -11.89
CA ILE A 544 11.42 -6.51 -11.18
C ILE A 544 10.25 -5.75 -11.79
N SER A 545 10.17 -5.66 -13.12
CA SER A 545 9.11 -4.91 -13.81
C SER A 545 7.73 -5.52 -13.56
N GLU A 546 7.60 -6.85 -13.63
CA GLU A 546 6.37 -7.56 -13.31
C GLU A 546 5.94 -7.32 -11.85
N THR A 547 6.86 -7.51 -10.91
CA THR A 547 6.59 -7.32 -9.48
C THR A 547 6.21 -5.87 -9.18
N LEU A 548 6.90 -4.90 -9.78
CA LEU A 548 6.62 -3.48 -9.60
C LEU A 548 5.23 -3.12 -10.15
N SER A 549 4.82 -3.67 -11.31
CA SER A 549 3.47 -3.46 -11.87
C SER A 549 2.40 -3.92 -10.89
N LEU A 550 2.53 -5.15 -10.36
CA LEU A 550 1.58 -5.71 -9.39
C LEU A 550 1.45 -4.85 -8.12
N VAL A 551 2.57 -4.34 -7.60
CA VAL A 551 2.60 -3.49 -6.40
C VAL A 551 1.94 -2.14 -6.67
N LEU A 552 2.23 -1.52 -7.82
CA LEU A 552 1.64 -0.23 -8.20
C LEU A 552 0.14 -0.35 -8.50
N GLU A 553 -0.28 -1.40 -9.22
CA GLU A 553 -1.69 -1.69 -9.50
C GLU A 553 -2.49 -1.93 -8.21
N ALA A 554 -1.94 -2.70 -7.26
CA ALA A 554 -2.56 -2.91 -5.96
C ALA A 554 -2.64 -1.61 -5.14
N GLN A 555 -1.59 -0.78 -5.18
CA GLN A 555 -1.58 0.51 -4.50
C GLN A 555 -2.62 1.47 -5.09
N GLU A 556 -2.71 1.54 -6.42
CA GLU A 556 -3.65 2.43 -7.10
C GLU A 556 -5.10 1.98 -6.91
N ALA A 557 -5.36 0.66 -6.96
CA ALA A 557 -6.69 0.11 -6.69
C ALA A 557 -7.20 0.45 -5.28
N LEU A 558 -6.32 0.63 -4.29
CA LEU A 558 -6.70 1.10 -2.95
C LEU A 558 -6.91 2.62 -2.88
N ARG A 559 -6.24 3.41 -3.72
CA ARG A 559 -6.36 4.88 -3.77
C ARG A 559 -7.59 5.33 -4.55
N GLU A 560 -7.90 4.65 -5.64
CA GLU A 560 -9.05 4.94 -6.52
C GLU A 560 -10.34 4.26 -6.03
N ASP A 561 -10.30 3.57 -4.89
CA ASP A 561 -11.48 3.02 -4.25
C ASP A 561 -12.42 4.12 -3.73
N GLU A 562 -13.61 3.72 -3.26
CA GLU A 562 -14.55 4.65 -2.64
C GLU A 562 -13.90 5.46 -1.49
N GLU A 563 -14.26 6.74 -1.35
CA GLU A 563 -13.57 7.66 -0.41
C GLU A 563 -13.56 7.12 1.03
N TYR A 564 -14.66 6.50 1.46
CA TYR A 564 -14.75 5.89 2.79
C TYR A 564 -13.86 4.66 2.95
N VAL A 565 -13.50 3.94 1.87
CA VAL A 565 -12.52 2.84 1.92
C VAL A 565 -11.11 3.41 1.91
N ALA A 566 -10.79 4.25 0.93
CA ALA A 566 -9.46 4.80 0.70
C ALA A 566 -8.91 5.55 1.93
N THR A 567 -9.76 6.24 2.68
CA THR A 567 -9.38 7.01 3.88
C THR A 567 -9.25 6.17 5.16
N GLY A 568 -9.55 4.87 5.12
CA GLY A 568 -9.43 3.98 6.28
C GLY A 568 -7.99 3.83 6.78
N GLU A 569 -7.79 3.78 8.10
CA GLU A 569 -6.44 3.70 8.70
C GLU A 569 -5.66 2.45 8.27
N ASN A 570 -6.32 1.28 8.24
CA ASN A 570 -5.74 0.02 7.76
C ASN A 570 -5.37 0.09 6.27
N VAL A 571 -6.23 0.69 5.44
CA VAL A 571 -5.99 0.90 4.00
C VAL A 571 -4.82 1.87 3.76
N GLN A 572 -4.77 2.98 4.48
CA GLN A 572 -3.66 3.95 4.40
C GLN A 572 -2.32 3.32 4.83
N THR A 573 -2.33 2.50 5.88
CA THR A 573 -1.14 1.73 6.30
C THR A 573 -0.67 0.80 5.18
N GLU A 574 -1.59 0.12 4.50
CA GLU A 574 -1.27 -0.78 3.39
C GLU A 574 -0.75 -0.01 2.16
N ILE A 575 -1.35 1.13 1.81
CA ILE A 575 -0.85 2.02 0.74
C ILE A 575 0.59 2.47 1.03
N GLN A 576 0.92 2.81 2.29
CA GLN A 576 2.28 3.17 2.68
C GLN A 576 3.26 1.99 2.59
N ARG A 577 2.83 0.79 3.02
CA ARG A 577 3.62 -0.45 2.88
C ARG A 577 3.95 -0.72 1.41
N LEU A 578 2.94 -0.67 0.53
CA LEU A 578 3.11 -0.86 -0.91
C LEU A 578 3.99 0.23 -1.54
N GLY A 579 3.86 1.48 -1.09
CA GLY A 579 4.72 2.58 -1.54
C GLY A 579 6.19 2.39 -1.17
N THR A 580 6.45 1.88 0.03
CA THR A 580 7.81 1.52 0.48
C THR A 580 8.39 0.42 -0.40
N LEU A 581 7.60 -0.61 -0.68
CA LEU A 581 8.00 -1.74 -1.51
C LEU A 581 8.28 -1.31 -2.96
N ALA A 582 7.41 -0.49 -3.55
CA ALA A 582 7.61 0.08 -4.88
C ALA A 582 8.89 0.92 -4.96
N THR A 583 9.17 1.73 -3.93
CA THR A 583 10.40 2.53 -3.85
C THR A 583 11.64 1.64 -3.82
N GLN A 584 11.62 0.56 -3.04
CA GLN A 584 12.74 -0.40 -2.95
C GLN A 584 12.96 -1.14 -4.26
N LEU A 585 11.89 -1.63 -4.91
CA LEU A 585 11.97 -2.25 -6.23
C LEU A 585 12.54 -1.29 -7.28
N GLN A 586 12.12 -0.02 -7.26
CA GLN A 586 12.66 1.00 -8.17
C GLN A 586 14.15 1.28 -7.92
N GLN A 587 14.61 1.26 -6.66
CA GLN A 587 16.03 1.40 -6.34
C GLN A 587 16.85 0.23 -6.91
N VAL A 588 16.38 -1.01 -6.75
CA VAL A 588 17.05 -2.19 -7.33
C VAL A 588 17.05 -2.11 -8.85
N ARG A 589 15.94 -1.69 -9.48
CA ARG A 589 15.84 -1.49 -10.93
C ARG A 589 16.86 -0.47 -11.44
N ASN A 590 17.00 0.66 -10.75
CA ASN A 590 17.95 1.70 -11.13
C ASN A 590 19.39 1.18 -11.08
N ARG A 591 19.77 0.49 -10.00
CA ARG A 591 21.10 -0.14 -9.89
C ARG A 591 21.33 -1.21 -10.96
N ALA A 592 20.32 -2.04 -11.27
CA ALA A 592 20.39 -3.00 -12.36
C ALA A 592 20.58 -2.32 -13.72
N THR A 593 19.94 -1.17 -13.94
CA THR A 593 20.09 -0.35 -15.16
C THR A 593 21.51 0.23 -15.26
N GLU A 594 22.05 0.73 -14.15
CA GLU A 594 23.45 1.22 -14.08
C GLU A 594 24.45 0.08 -14.35
N ALA A 595 24.24 -1.09 -13.76
CA ALA A 595 25.06 -2.29 -14.00
C ALA A 595 24.98 -2.74 -15.47
N ASN A 596 23.79 -2.69 -16.08
CA ASN A 596 23.59 -3.01 -17.50
C ASN A 596 24.37 -2.04 -18.40
N GLY A 597 24.27 -0.73 -18.13
CA GLY A 597 25.05 0.29 -18.82
C GLY A 597 26.56 0.05 -18.70
N ARG A 598 27.05 -0.25 -17.49
CA ARG A 598 28.47 -0.55 -17.25
C ARG A 598 28.94 -1.80 -17.99
N ALA A 599 28.14 -2.87 -18.01
CA ALA A 599 28.44 -4.08 -18.76
C ALA A 599 28.54 -3.81 -20.26
N GLY A 600 27.62 -3.02 -20.82
CA GLY A 600 27.65 -2.60 -22.21
C GLY A 600 28.89 -1.77 -22.57
N THR A 601 29.33 -0.87 -21.68
CA THR A 601 30.57 -0.11 -21.86
C THR A 601 31.80 -1.02 -21.88
N LEU A 602 31.92 -1.95 -20.91
CA LEU A 602 33.04 -2.90 -20.85
C LEU A 602 33.14 -3.76 -22.13
N ILE A 603 32.00 -4.23 -22.66
CA ILE A 603 31.99 -5.01 -23.91
C ILE A 603 32.45 -4.16 -25.11
N ALA A 604 31.95 -2.93 -25.22
CA ALA A 604 32.28 -2.05 -26.34
C ALA A 604 33.76 -1.62 -26.32
N GLU A 605 34.29 -1.28 -25.14
CA GLU A 605 35.70 -0.96 -24.95
C GLU A 605 36.57 -2.18 -25.28
N ALA A 606 36.18 -3.38 -24.83
CA ALA A 606 36.95 -4.59 -25.07
C ALA A 606 37.02 -4.94 -26.56
N GLU A 607 35.91 -4.79 -27.29
CA GLU A 607 35.88 -4.98 -28.74
C GLU A 607 36.72 -3.93 -29.49
N GLN A 608 36.69 -2.68 -29.03
CA GLN A 608 37.52 -1.62 -29.59
C GLN A 608 39.01 -1.92 -29.42
N ASP A 609 39.42 -2.38 -28.24
CA ASP A 609 40.80 -2.73 -27.93
C ASP A 609 41.25 -4.00 -28.68
N ARG A 610 40.37 -5.03 -28.79
CA ARG A 610 40.62 -6.21 -29.64
C ARG A 610 40.88 -5.83 -31.10
N ASN A 611 40.02 -5.00 -31.69
CA ASN A 611 40.17 -4.57 -33.08
C ASN A 611 41.45 -3.74 -33.28
N ARG A 612 41.79 -2.86 -32.33
CA ARG A 612 43.04 -2.10 -32.34
C ARG A 612 44.26 -3.01 -32.29
N GLY A 613 44.24 -4.03 -31.43
CA GLY A 613 45.32 -5.00 -31.32
C GLY A 613 45.52 -5.79 -32.62
N LEU A 614 44.43 -6.27 -33.23
CA LEU A 614 44.48 -6.98 -34.52
C LEU A 614 45.05 -6.09 -35.64
N GLN A 615 44.65 -4.82 -35.70
CA GLN A 615 45.22 -3.85 -36.63
C GLN A 615 46.72 -3.65 -36.39
N ARG A 616 47.15 -3.53 -35.13
CA ARG A 616 48.55 -3.36 -34.76
C ARG A 616 49.41 -4.58 -35.07
N ILE A 617 48.87 -5.79 -34.98
CA ILE A 617 49.52 -7.01 -35.48
C ILE A 617 49.77 -6.92 -36.99
N ALA A 618 48.77 -6.48 -37.76
CA ALA A 618 48.93 -6.30 -39.21
C ALA A 618 49.98 -5.22 -39.54
N ASP A 619 49.95 -4.08 -38.84
CA ASP A 619 50.93 -3.00 -38.99
C ASP A 619 52.35 -3.47 -38.62
N ALA A 620 52.50 -4.27 -37.56
CA ALA A 620 53.77 -4.84 -37.14
C ALA A 620 54.34 -5.78 -38.21
N ARG A 621 53.53 -6.70 -38.76
CA ARG A 621 53.95 -7.57 -39.86
C ARG A 621 54.34 -6.80 -41.12
N ALA A 622 53.58 -5.75 -41.46
CA ALA A 622 53.93 -4.87 -42.57
C ALA A 622 55.30 -4.19 -42.34
N ALA A 623 55.54 -3.66 -41.13
CA ALA A 623 56.83 -3.07 -40.77
C ALA A 623 57.98 -4.09 -40.75
N ILE A 624 57.72 -5.34 -40.32
CA ILE A 624 58.70 -6.44 -40.39
C ILE A 624 59.09 -6.70 -41.85
N SER A 625 58.10 -6.82 -42.74
CA SER A 625 58.33 -7.03 -44.17
C SER A 625 59.10 -5.87 -44.83
N ALA A 626 58.93 -4.65 -44.30
CA ALA A 626 59.64 -3.45 -44.73
C ALA A 626 61.00 -3.24 -44.03
N GLN A 627 61.43 -4.18 -43.17
CA GLN A 627 62.65 -4.11 -42.36
C GLN A 627 62.73 -2.87 -41.44
N GLN A 628 61.58 -2.36 -41.01
CA GLN A 628 61.48 -1.20 -40.11
C GLN A 628 61.36 -1.66 -38.65
N LEU A 629 62.48 -2.08 -38.05
CA LEU A 629 62.52 -2.69 -36.70
C LEU A 629 61.78 -1.88 -35.63
N GLU A 630 62.05 -0.57 -35.53
CA GLU A 630 61.43 0.28 -34.51
C GLU A 630 59.92 0.42 -34.69
N ALA A 631 59.45 0.55 -35.94
CA ALA A 631 58.03 0.60 -36.23
C ALA A 631 57.34 -0.73 -35.93
N ALA A 632 57.99 -1.86 -36.26
CA ALA A 632 57.50 -3.19 -35.96
C ALA A 632 57.39 -3.41 -34.45
N ARG A 633 58.44 -3.07 -33.69
CA ARG A 633 58.47 -3.17 -32.21
C ARG A 633 57.39 -2.31 -31.56
N ASN A 634 57.23 -1.07 -32.00
CA ASN A 634 56.21 -0.17 -31.47
C ASN A 634 54.79 -0.67 -31.75
N ASN A 635 54.50 -1.13 -32.97
CA ASN A 635 53.19 -1.69 -33.29
C ASN A 635 52.93 -2.99 -32.53
N TRP A 636 53.93 -3.87 -32.41
CA TRP A 636 53.80 -5.13 -31.67
C TRP A 636 53.55 -4.89 -30.17
N ASN A 637 54.26 -3.95 -29.54
CA ASN A 637 54.00 -3.56 -28.15
C ASN A 637 52.58 -2.99 -27.98
N GLN A 638 52.14 -2.11 -28.87
CA GLN A 638 50.78 -1.56 -28.83
C GLN A 638 49.71 -2.62 -29.07
N ALA A 639 49.99 -3.65 -29.89
CA ALA A 639 49.09 -4.78 -30.06
C ALA A 639 48.92 -5.56 -28.75
N ARG A 640 50.04 -5.85 -28.07
CA ARG A 640 50.06 -6.56 -26.80
C ARG A 640 49.25 -5.82 -25.74
N ASP A 641 49.49 -4.51 -25.60
CA ASP A 641 48.77 -3.66 -24.66
C ASP A 641 47.27 -3.66 -24.97
N ALA A 642 46.88 -3.49 -26.24
CA ALA A 642 45.47 -3.49 -26.63
C ALA A 642 44.77 -4.85 -26.40
N PHE A 643 45.44 -5.97 -26.66
CA PHE A 643 44.87 -7.29 -26.34
C PHE A 643 44.73 -7.52 -24.83
N PHE A 644 45.71 -7.05 -24.04
CA PHE A 644 45.64 -7.09 -22.60
C PHE A 644 44.48 -6.24 -22.07
N ASP A 645 44.36 -4.99 -22.50
CA ASP A 645 43.29 -4.07 -22.08
C ASP A 645 41.90 -4.64 -22.42
N SER A 646 41.77 -5.27 -23.60
CA SER A 646 40.54 -5.97 -24.02
C SER A 646 40.16 -7.09 -23.06
N LEU A 647 41.10 -7.99 -22.73
CA LEU A 647 40.88 -9.13 -21.83
C LEU A 647 40.72 -8.71 -20.36
N GLU A 648 41.25 -7.55 -19.97
CA GLU A 648 41.04 -6.98 -18.64
C GLU A 648 39.59 -6.47 -18.46
N GLN A 649 38.98 -5.97 -19.53
CA GLN A 649 37.60 -5.46 -19.52
C GLN A 649 36.57 -6.58 -19.73
N ARG A 650 36.89 -7.59 -20.53
CA ARG A 650 36.02 -8.73 -20.87
C ARG A 650 36.85 -10.00 -21.06
N GLU A 651 36.70 -10.96 -20.15
CA GLU A 651 37.33 -12.27 -20.29
C GLU A 651 36.68 -13.05 -21.43
N ASP A 652 37.51 -13.47 -22.40
CA ASP A 652 37.16 -14.36 -23.50
C ASP A 652 38.28 -15.41 -23.62
N PRO A 653 38.06 -16.66 -23.15
CA PRO A 653 39.09 -17.70 -23.17
C PRO A 653 39.56 -18.07 -24.58
N GLU A 654 38.68 -18.01 -25.58
CA GLU A 654 39.04 -18.32 -26.97
C GLU A 654 39.92 -17.21 -27.54
N PHE A 655 39.52 -15.95 -27.32
CA PHE A 655 40.32 -14.81 -27.74
C PHE A 655 41.65 -14.70 -27.00
N ARG A 656 41.72 -15.07 -25.72
CA ARG A 656 42.98 -15.10 -24.95
C ARG A 656 44.02 -15.99 -25.63
N VAL A 657 43.64 -17.19 -26.02
CA VAL A 657 44.51 -18.12 -26.74
C VAL A 657 44.91 -17.58 -28.11
N GLU A 658 43.97 -16.97 -28.84
CA GLU A 658 44.24 -16.33 -30.14
C GLU A 658 45.26 -15.18 -30.00
N ALA A 659 45.05 -14.28 -29.03
CA ALA A 659 45.90 -13.13 -28.76
C ALA A 659 47.32 -13.56 -28.36
N ASP A 660 47.45 -14.53 -27.44
CA ASP A 660 48.74 -15.07 -27.00
C ASP A 660 49.51 -15.67 -28.18
N SER A 661 48.83 -16.44 -29.05
CA SER A 661 49.44 -17.01 -30.25
C SER A 661 49.91 -15.93 -31.21
N LEU A 662 49.08 -14.91 -31.50
CA LEU A 662 49.44 -13.83 -32.41
C LEU A 662 50.64 -13.01 -31.91
N ILE A 663 50.67 -12.70 -30.62
CA ILE A 663 51.77 -11.95 -30.00
C ILE A 663 53.06 -12.76 -30.02
N ALA A 664 53.00 -14.05 -29.68
CA ALA A 664 54.16 -14.94 -29.73
C ALA A 664 54.69 -15.12 -31.16
N ASP A 665 53.81 -15.28 -32.15
CA ASP A 665 54.18 -15.44 -33.55
C ASP A 665 54.87 -14.20 -34.10
N VAL A 666 54.25 -13.02 -33.97
CA VAL A 666 54.85 -11.77 -34.46
C VAL A 666 56.09 -11.38 -33.64
N GLY A 667 56.13 -11.73 -32.35
CA GLY A 667 57.31 -11.52 -31.51
C GLY A 667 58.52 -12.33 -32.01
N ARG A 668 58.30 -13.57 -32.45
CA ARG A 668 59.35 -14.39 -33.09
C ARG A 668 59.79 -13.78 -34.42
N GLU A 669 58.86 -13.37 -35.27
CA GLU A 669 59.16 -12.68 -36.53
C GLU A 669 59.98 -11.39 -36.30
N LEU A 670 59.69 -10.64 -35.22
CA LEU A 670 60.41 -9.43 -34.83
C LEU A 670 61.83 -9.73 -34.36
N LEU A 671 62.01 -10.74 -33.50
CA LEU A 671 63.33 -11.16 -33.01
C LEU A 671 64.22 -11.68 -34.15
N GLU A 672 63.64 -12.40 -35.11
CA GLU A 672 64.34 -12.82 -36.32
C GLU A 672 64.83 -11.62 -37.14
N LEU A 673 63.98 -10.60 -37.35
CA LEU A 673 64.37 -9.36 -38.02
C LEU A 673 65.48 -8.63 -37.26
N GLU A 674 65.36 -8.52 -35.93
CA GLU A 674 66.37 -7.88 -35.10
C GLU A 674 67.72 -8.58 -35.20
N ASN A 675 67.72 -9.92 -35.11
CA ASN A 675 68.94 -10.72 -35.27
C ASN A 675 69.55 -10.57 -36.68
N ILE A 676 68.73 -10.47 -37.74
CA ILE A 676 69.22 -10.15 -39.10
C ILE A 676 69.99 -8.84 -39.11
N ILE A 677 69.41 -7.78 -38.53
CA ILE A 677 70.03 -6.45 -38.50
C ILE A 677 71.32 -6.48 -37.67
N VAL A 678 71.32 -7.14 -36.51
CA VAL A 678 72.50 -7.28 -35.64
C VAL A 678 73.62 -8.03 -36.35
N VAL A 679 73.36 -9.20 -36.94
CA VAL A 679 74.39 -10.00 -37.64
C VAL A 679 75.01 -9.19 -38.79
N GLN A 680 74.18 -8.52 -39.60
CA GLN A 680 74.66 -7.66 -40.68
C GLN A 680 75.53 -6.52 -40.17
N ARG A 681 75.08 -5.83 -39.11
CA ARG A 681 75.82 -4.71 -38.51
C ARG A 681 77.16 -5.15 -37.92
N VAL A 682 77.19 -6.30 -37.24
CA VAL A 682 78.41 -6.89 -36.69
C VAL A 682 79.40 -7.23 -37.80
N ARG A 683 78.95 -7.79 -38.93
CA ARG A 683 79.80 -8.07 -40.09
C ARG A 683 80.41 -6.81 -40.69
N GLU A 684 79.64 -5.72 -40.79
CA GLU A 684 80.16 -4.40 -41.21
C GLU A 684 81.27 -3.90 -40.28
N LEU A 685 81.06 -4.00 -38.97
CA LEU A 685 82.03 -3.56 -37.96
C LEU A 685 83.30 -4.40 -37.97
N ILE A 686 83.19 -5.73 -38.08
CA ILE A 686 84.35 -6.64 -38.22
C ILE A 686 85.17 -6.26 -39.46
N THR A 687 84.51 -6.10 -40.61
CA THR A 687 85.18 -5.75 -41.87
C THR A 687 85.91 -4.40 -41.77
N ARG A 688 85.29 -3.41 -41.11
CA ARG A 688 85.91 -2.10 -40.86
C ARG A 688 87.13 -2.23 -39.94
N ALA A 689 87.02 -2.99 -38.85
CA ALA A 689 88.12 -3.19 -37.91
C ALA A 689 89.32 -3.90 -38.57
N GLU A 690 89.07 -4.90 -39.42
CA GLU A 690 90.12 -5.57 -40.20
C GLU A 690 90.83 -4.57 -41.14
N ALA A 691 90.08 -3.67 -41.79
CA ALA A 691 90.66 -2.65 -42.65
C ALA A 691 91.51 -1.63 -41.87
N GLN A 692 91.05 -1.19 -40.70
CA GLN A 692 91.79 -0.30 -39.80
C GLN A 692 93.08 -0.95 -39.29
N TYR A 693 93.00 -2.23 -38.87
CA TYR A 693 94.17 -2.99 -38.43
C TYR A 693 95.23 -3.10 -39.53
N ASN A 694 94.83 -3.36 -40.78
CA ASN A 694 95.74 -3.43 -41.92
C ASN A 694 96.34 -2.07 -42.35
N GLN A 695 95.82 -0.96 -41.84
CA GLN A 695 96.31 0.40 -42.07
C GLN A 695 97.12 0.94 -40.88
N ASP A 696 97.48 0.05 -39.93
CA ASP A 696 98.17 0.38 -38.67
C ASP A 696 97.36 1.30 -37.73
N GLU A 697 96.03 1.42 -37.93
CA GLU A 697 95.13 2.20 -37.08
C GLU A 697 94.60 1.38 -35.88
N TYR A 698 95.50 0.87 -35.04
CA TYR A 698 95.17 -0.15 -34.04
C TYR A 698 94.17 0.29 -32.95
N VAL A 699 94.17 1.57 -32.55
CA VAL A 699 93.18 2.12 -31.58
C VAL A 699 91.78 2.07 -32.18
N ALA A 700 91.65 2.55 -33.42
CA ALA A 700 90.36 2.60 -34.12
C ALA A 700 89.82 1.18 -34.39
N ALA A 701 90.69 0.23 -34.71
CA ALA A 701 90.34 -1.18 -34.87
C ALA A 701 89.78 -1.78 -33.57
N ARG A 702 90.46 -1.58 -32.44
CA ARG A 702 90.02 -2.08 -31.12
C ARG A 702 88.67 -1.52 -30.72
N ASP A 703 88.49 -0.20 -30.83
CA ASP A 703 87.25 0.46 -30.41
C ASP A 703 86.05 0.02 -31.29
N THR A 704 86.29 -0.19 -32.60
CA THR A 704 85.28 -0.74 -33.53
C THR A 704 84.89 -2.18 -33.17
N LEU A 705 85.83 -3.01 -32.71
CA LEU A 705 85.55 -4.38 -32.27
C LEU A 705 84.78 -4.44 -30.94
N LEU A 706 85.06 -3.54 -30.00
CA LEU A 706 84.26 -3.41 -28.78
C LEU A 706 82.81 -3.00 -29.09
N GLN A 707 82.61 -2.11 -30.07
CA GLN A 707 81.27 -1.78 -30.56
C GLN A 707 80.59 -3.00 -31.21
N ALA A 708 81.34 -3.82 -31.97
CA ALA A 708 80.81 -5.03 -32.57
C ALA A 708 80.36 -6.05 -31.51
N GLN A 709 81.15 -6.22 -30.44
CA GLN A 709 80.83 -7.07 -29.30
C GLN A 709 79.53 -6.63 -28.63
N GLN A 710 79.42 -5.34 -28.29
CA GLN A 710 78.19 -4.78 -27.69
C GLN A 710 76.96 -4.91 -28.60
N THR A 711 77.14 -4.84 -29.92
CA THR A 711 76.05 -5.01 -30.87
C THR A 711 75.58 -6.46 -30.95
N TRP A 712 76.53 -7.41 -30.93
CA TRP A 712 76.25 -8.84 -30.96
C TRP A 712 75.44 -9.31 -29.73
N GLU A 713 75.80 -8.80 -28.55
CA GLU A 713 75.15 -9.10 -27.27
C GLU A 713 73.67 -8.67 -27.20
N GLN A 714 73.17 -7.87 -28.15
CA GLN A 714 71.76 -7.43 -28.17
C GLN A 714 70.79 -8.58 -28.46
N THR A 715 71.20 -9.56 -29.26
CA THR A 715 70.35 -10.70 -29.66
C THR A 715 70.98 -12.06 -29.39
N ASN A 716 72.29 -12.11 -29.09
CA ASN A 716 73.04 -13.35 -28.92
C ASN A 716 73.72 -13.40 -27.54
N VAL A 717 73.61 -14.54 -26.87
CA VAL A 717 74.18 -14.74 -25.52
C VAL A 717 75.61 -15.26 -25.59
N ASP A 718 75.94 -16.06 -26.61
CA ASP A 718 77.26 -16.65 -26.79
C ASP A 718 78.24 -15.64 -27.43
N PRO A 719 79.52 -15.61 -27.02
CA PRO A 719 80.51 -14.70 -27.59
C PRO A 719 80.81 -15.01 -29.07
N ASN A 720 81.16 -13.99 -29.84
CA ASN A 720 81.53 -14.15 -31.24
C ASN A 720 83.06 -14.32 -31.36
N SER A 721 83.50 -15.56 -31.62
CA SER A 721 84.92 -15.94 -31.69
C SER A 721 85.77 -15.09 -32.63
N GLU A 722 85.18 -14.63 -33.74
CA GLU A 722 85.86 -13.78 -34.72
C GLU A 722 86.19 -12.39 -34.16
N ILE A 723 85.28 -11.82 -33.35
CA ILE A 723 85.50 -10.53 -32.68
C ILE A 723 86.61 -10.70 -31.63
N ASP A 724 86.53 -11.73 -30.79
CA ASP A 724 87.49 -11.99 -29.72
C ASP A 724 88.92 -12.15 -30.27
N ARG A 725 89.07 -12.90 -31.37
CA ARG A 725 90.36 -13.11 -32.04
C ARG A 725 90.95 -11.81 -32.57
N LEU A 726 90.16 -10.98 -33.25
CA LEU A 726 90.63 -9.71 -33.80
C LEU A 726 90.95 -8.70 -32.69
N LEU A 727 90.20 -8.73 -31.59
CA LEU A 727 90.43 -7.86 -30.44
C LEU A 727 91.76 -8.21 -29.76
N LEU A 728 92.11 -9.49 -29.68
CA LEU A 728 93.41 -9.96 -29.21
C LEU A 728 94.56 -9.41 -30.06
N LEU A 729 94.46 -9.48 -31.39
CA LEU A 729 95.47 -8.98 -32.33
C LEU A 729 95.65 -7.45 -32.23
N ALA A 730 94.54 -6.69 -32.23
CA ALA A 730 94.55 -5.23 -32.10
C ALA A 730 95.17 -4.79 -30.78
N THR A 731 94.85 -5.49 -29.68
CA THR A 731 95.41 -5.20 -28.35
C THR A 731 96.90 -5.51 -28.28
N ALA A 732 97.35 -6.61 -28.89
CA ALA A 732 98.76 -6.98 -28.94
C ALA A 732 99.60 -5.94 -29.72
N ALA A 733 99.08 -5.46 -30.84
CA ALA A 733 99.72 -4.41 -31.64
C ALA A 733 99.84 -3.07 -30.90
N LEU A 734 98.77 -2.63 -30.22
CA LEU A 734 98.79 -1.42 -29.38
C LEU A 734 99.83 -1.48 -28.25
N ASN A 735 99.88 -2.60 -27.53
CA ASN A 735 100.83 -2.79 -26.45
C ASN A 735 102.29 -2.73 -26.94
N LEU A 736 102.55 -3.19 -28.18
CA LEU A 736 103.87 -3.11 -28.80
C LEU A 736 104.25 -1.66 -29.14
N GLU A 737 103.33 -0.93 -29.80
CA GLU A 737 103.53 0.46 -30.24
C GLU A 737 103.83 1.38 -29.05
N GLU A 738 103.03 1.28 -27.98
CA GLU A 738 103.21 2.05 -26.74
C GLU A 738 104.54 1.78 -26.03
N GLY A 739 105.15 0.61 -26.24
CA GLY A 739 106.44 0.22 -25.65
C GLY A 739 107.66 0.74 -26.43
N ARG A 740 107.55 0.90 -27.75
CA ARG A 740 108.67 1.17 -28.67
C ARG A 740 108.83 2.63 -29.06
N GLU A 741 107.72 3.33 -29.26
CA GLU A 741 107.73 4.71 -29.73
C GLU A 741 107.56 5.70 -28.59
N LEU A 742 108.23 6.85 -28.70
CA LEU A 742 108.08 7.94 -27.74
C LEU A 742 107.15 8.99 -28.35
N SER A 743 105.84 8.84 -28.13
CA SER A 743 104.83 9.76 -28.65
C SER A 743 104.86 11.12 -27.90
N PRO A 744 104.57 12.26 -28.56
CA PRO A 744 104.41 13.57 -27.90
C PRO A 744 103.40 13.59 -26.75
N THR A 745 102.48 12.62 -26.71
CA THR A 745 101.48 12.46 -25.64
C THR A 745 101.95 11.56 -24.49
N ASP A 746 103.13 10.94 -24.59
CA ASP A 746 103.73 10.15 -23.52
C ASP A 746 104.09 11.07 -22.32
N PRO A 747 103.69 10.73 -21.08
CA PRO A 747 104.05 11.51 -19.88
C PRO A 747 105.54 11.81 -19.73
N LEU A 748 106.42 10.93 -20.24
CA LEU A 748 107.88 11.09 -20.17
C LEU A 748 108.49 11.78 -21.40
N TYR A 749 107.67 12.13 -22.41
CA TYR A 749 108.13 12.77 -23.65
C TYR A 749 108.94 14.06 -23.42
N PRO A 750 108.57 14.99 -22.52
CA PRO A 750 109.34 16.23 -22.35
C PRO A 750 110.80 16.01 -21.92
N VAL A 751 111.06 14.90 -21.21
CA VAL A 751 112.39 14.56 -20.71
C VAL A 751 113.14 13.69 -21.72
N LEU A 752 112.56 12.54 -22.10
CA LEU A 752 113.21 11.59 -23.00
C LEU A 752 113.33 12.13 -24.43
N GLY A 753 112.34 12.90 -24.89
CA GLY A 753 112.35 13.54 -26.20
C GLY A 753 113.47 14.59 -26.32
N ASN A 754 113.83 15.27 -25.23
CA ASN A 754 114.96 16.20 -25.21
C ASN A 754 116.31 15.45 -25.36
N TYR A 755 116.50 14.34 -24.65
CA TYR A 755 117.69 13.49 -24.81
C TYR A 755 117.80 12.93 -26.23
N LEU A 756 116.70 12.45 -26.81
CA LEU A 756 116.68 11.99 -28.22
C LEU A 756 117.03 13.11 -29.19
N SER A 757 116.51 14.32 -28.98
CA SER A 757 116.79 15.48 -29.83
C SER A 757 118.27 15.89 -29.76
N LEU A 758 118.84 15.96 -28.56
CA LEU A 758 120.26 16.25 -28.35
C LEU A 758 121.15 15.15 -28.94
N ALA A 759 120.78 13.88 -28.77
CA ALA A 759 121.50 12.77 -29.38
C ALA A 759 121.53 12.87 -30.91
N ARG A 760 120.40 13.20 -31.55
CA ARG A 760 120.33 13.43 -33.00
C ARG A 760 121.18 14.62 -33.43
N GLU A 761 121.18 15.71 -32.67
CA GLU A 761 122.02 16.87 -32.97
C GLU A 761 123.51 16.53 -32.87
N ASP A 762 123.93 15.89 -31.79
CA ASP A 762 125.31 15.47 -31.58
C ASP A 762 125.73 14.45 -32.66
N PHE A 763 124.87 13.49 -33.01
CA PHE A 763 125.10 12.57 -34.13
C PHE A 763 125.37 13.32 -35.43
N ASN A 764 124.47 14.23 -35.83
CA ASN A 764 124.59 14.99 -37.08
C ASN A 764 125.86 15.85 -37.13
N ARG A 765 126.29 16.41 -35.98
CA ARG A 765 127.57 17.13 -35.88
C ARG A 765 128.75 16.18 -36.03
N GLY A 766 128.70 15.01 -35.39
CA GLY A 766 129.70 13.95 -35.53
C GLY A 766 129.90 13.52 -36.99
N VAL A 767 128.81 13.29 -37.72
CA VAL A 767 128.87 12.96 -39.17
C VAL A 767 129.60 14.04 -39.97
N ARG A 768 129.30 15.33 -39.73
CA ARG A 768 129.96 16.43 -40.45
C ARG A 768 131.47 16.47 -40.22
N PHE A 769 131.92 16.28 -38.98
CA PHE A 769 133.36 16.24 -38.68
C PHE A 769 134.03 14.98 -39.25
N PHE A 770 133.31 13.85 -39.24
CA PHE A 770 133.78 12.61 -39.84
C PHE A 770 134.00 12.74 -41.34
N GLU A 771 133.05 13.33 -42.07
CA GLU A 771 133.14 13.63 -43.51
C GLU A 771 134.25 14.65 -43.83
N ALA A 772 134.53 15.58 -42.92
CA ALA A 772 135.64 16.54 -43.04
C ALA A 772 137.03 15.92 -42.74
N GLY A 773 137.08 14.64 -42.33
CA GLY A 773 138.30 13.90 -41.99
C GLY A 773 138.83 14.12 -40.57
N ASP A 774 138.14 14.90 -39.73
CA ASP A 774 138.52 15.14 -38.33
C ASP A 774 137.91 14.07 -37.42
N ARG A 775 138.56 12.91 -37.39
CA ARG A 775 138.07 11.75 -36.64
C ARG A 775 137.97 12.01 -35.12
N ASN A 776 138.91 12.75 -34.55
CA ASN A 776 138.93 12.99 -33.10
C ASN A 776 137.71 13.81 -32.64
N GLU A 777 137.33 14.82 -33.43
CA GLU A 777 136.18 15.65 -33.07
C GLU A 777 134.85 14.95 -33.40
N ALA A 778 134.83 14.15 -34.49
CA ALA A 778 133.69 13.28 -34.79
C ALA A 778 133.39 12.30 -33.64
N ASP A 779 134.41 11.62 -33.12
CA ASP A 779 134.27 10.65 -32.03
C ASP A 779 133.72 11.28 -30.76
N ARG A 780 134.13 12.51 -30.40
CA ARG A 780 133.58 13.23 -29.23
C ARG A 780 132.07 13.47 -29.35
N PHE A 781 131.61 13.87 -30.53
CA PHE A 781 130.18 14.10 -30.75
C PHE A 781 129.41 12.78 -30.81
N PHE A 782 129.98 11.72 -31.37
CA PHE A 782 129.40 10.39 -31.33
C PHE A 782 129.29 9.84 -29.90
N ASP A 783 130.31 10.00 -29.06
CA ASP A 783 130.28 9.56 -27.66
C ASP A 783 129.18 10.29 -26.87
N ARG A 784 129.03 11.60 -27.06
CA ARG A 784 127.94 12.38 -26.46
C ARG A 784 126.57 11.96 -26.95
N SER A 785 126.45 11.65 -28.25
CA SER A 785 125.21 11.11 -28.80
C SER A 785 124.88 9.77 -28.14
N ILE A 786 125.83 8.85 -28.03
CA ILE A 786 125.67 7.55 -27.35
C ILE A 786 125.24 7.73 -25.89
N GLU A 787 125.84 8.68 -25.16
CA GLU A 787 125.47 8.97 -23.77
C GLU A 787 124.01 9.42 -23.66
N ASN A 788 123.57 10.34 -24.52
CA ASN A 788 122.17 10.78 -24.56
C ASN A 788 121.21 9.64 -24.96
N LEU A 789 121.60 8.77 -25.90
CA LEU A 789 120.81 7.58 -26.28
C LEU A 789 120.73 6.54 -25.16
N ARG A 790 121.76 6.43 -24.31
CA ARG A 790 121.71 5.59 -23.10
C ARG A 790 120.70 6.12 -22.09
N ASN A 791 120.70 7.42 -21.83
CA ASN A 791 119.72 8.04 -20.92
C ASN A 791 118.26 7.77 -21.35
N VAL A 792 118.00 7.70 -22.66
CA VAL A 792 116.68 7.33 -23.18
C VAL A 792 116.36 5.85 -22.91
N ARG A 793 117.33 4.97 -23.11
CA ARG A 793 117.16 3.51 -22.97
C ARG A 793 117.15 3.01 -21.53
N ASP A 794 117.75 3.72 -20.59
CA ASP A 794 117.64 3.38 -19.17
C ASP A 794 116.18 3.42 -18.69
N VAL A 795 115.36 4.27 -19.32
CA VAL A 795 113.94 4.43 -19.00
C VAL A 795 113.04 3.68 -20.00
N ARG A 796 113.36 3.70 -21.29
CA ARG A 796 112.67 2.92 -22.33
C ARG A 796 113.65 2.05 -23.12
N PRO A 797 113.99 0.85 -22.61
CA PRO A 797 115.04 -0.01 -23.18
C PRO A 797 114.83 -0.39 -24.66
N LEU A 798 113.56 -0.48 -25.08
CA LEU A 798 113.15 -0.86 -26.44
C LEU A 798 112.93 0.34 -27.36
N ASN A 799 113.27 1.57 -26.93
CA ASN A 799 112.99 2.76 -27.72
C ASN A 799 113.67 2.69 -29.10
N TRP A 800 112.83 2.75 -30.13
CA TRP A 800 113.20 2.49 -31.51
C TRP A 800 114.30 3.42 -32.03
N ASP A 801 114.03 4.73 -31.98
CA ASP A 801 114.92 5.78 -32.45
C ASP A 801 116.29 5.70 -31.81
N SER A 802 116.33 5.43 -30.50
CA SER A 802 117.58 5.42 -29.75
C SER A 802 118.55 4.33 -30.23
N ARG A 803 118.00 3.15 -30.55
CA ARG A 803 118.76 1.96 -30.94
C ARG A 803 119.25 2.07 -32.38
N ILE A 804 118.43 2.63 -33.27
CA ILE A 804 118.81 2.93 -34.66
C ILE A 804 119.98 3.92 -34.68
N LEU A 805 119.85 5.03 -33.95
CA LEU A 805 120.86 6.08 -34.00
C LEU A 805 122.21 5.59 -33.45
N GLU A 806 122.21 4.79 -32.38
CA GLU A 806 123.44 4.17 -31.87
C GLU A 806 124.06 3.24 -32.91
N LEU A 807 123.28 2.42 -33.60
CA LEU A 807 123.82 1.49 -34.59
C LEU A 807 124.37 2.23 -35.82
N ARG A 808 123.75 3.34 -36.23
CA ARG A 808 124.27 4.24 -37.29
C ARG A 808 125.60 4.87 -36.89
N ILE A 809 125.79 5.23 -35.61
CA ILE A 809 127.08 5.71 -35.10
C ILE A 809 128.16 4.64 -35.28
N VAL A 810 127.86 3.40 -34.88
CA VAL A 810 128.78 2.26 -35.03
C VAL A 810 129.10 2.00 -36.51
N GLN A 811 128.10 2.10 -37.40
CA GLN A 811 128.29 1.97 -38.84
C GLN A 811 129.28 2.97 -39.43
N LEU A 812 129.27 4.22 -38.95
CA LEU A 812 130.19 5.24 -39.42
C LEU A 812 131.57 5.11 -38.79
N ARG A 813 131.63 4.90 -37.47
CA ARG A 813 132.90 4.86 -36.73
C ARG A 813 133.73 3.63 -37.08
N ASP A 814 133.06 2.48 -37.19
CA ASP A 814 133.67 1.16 -37.30
C ASP A 814 133.34 0.54 -38.68
N ALA A 815 133.34 1.36 -39.74
CA ALA A 815 132.85 1.00 -41.08
C ALA A 815 133.52 -0.24 -41.70
N ASP A 816 134.83 -0.40 -41.51
CA ASP A 816 135.60 -1.53 -42.06
C ASP A 816 135.23 -2.87 -41.39
N GLU A 817 134.74 -2.83 -40.14
CA GLU A 817 134.36 -4.00 -39.34
C GLU A 817 132.83 -4.14 -39.20
N PHE A 818 132.05 -3.18 -39.72
CA PHE A 818 130.63 -3.07 -39.43
C PHE A 818 129.82 -4.29 -39.90
N GLU A 819 130.15 -4.88 -41.04
CA GLU A 819 129.50 -6.09 -41.53
C GLU A 819 129.67 -7.28 -40.54
N GLU A 820 130.85 -7.41 -39.92
CA GLU A 820 131.11 -8.43 -38.90
C GLU A 820 130.37 -8.12 -37.59
N ILE A 821 130.33 -6.84 -37.18
CA ILE A 821 129.58 -6.38 -36.01
C ILE A 821 128.07 -6.60 -36.20
N PHE A 822 127.53 -6.26 -37.38
CA PHE A 822 126.12 -6.43 -37.72
C PHE A 822 125.73 -7.92 -37.72
N ALA A 823 126.51 -8.77 -38.38
CA ALA A 823 126.31 -10.22 -38.38
C ALA A 823 126.36 -10.81 -36.97
N THR A 824 127.30 -10.34 -36.14
CA THR A 824 127.41 -10.76 -34.74
C THR A 824 126.18 -10.35 -33.94
N ARG A 825 125.72 -9.11 -34.07
CA ARG A 825 124.51 -8.61 -33.37
C ARG A 825 123.26 -9.37 -33.81
N PHE A 826 123.09 -9.62 -35.10
CA PHE A 826 121.96 -10.41 -35.61
C PHE A 826 121.96 -11.83 -35.01
N ASN A 827 123.09 -12.54 -35.10
CA ASN A 827 123.20 -13.89 -34.56
C ASN A 827 123.00 -13.94 -33.04
N GLN A 828 123.48 -12.93 -32.30
CA GLN A 828 123.29 -12.80 -30.86
C GLN A 828 121.84 -12.49 -30.49
N ALA A 829 121.17 -11.61 -31.22
CA ALA A 829 119.75 -11.31 -31.01
C ALA A 829 118.91 -12.58 -31.19
N VAL A 830 119.15 -13.34 -32.28
CA VAL A 830 118.46 -14.60 -32.56
C VAL A 830 118.75 -15.66 -31.49
N ALA A 831 120.01 -15.81 -31.07
CA ALA A 831 120.40 -16.80 -30.05
C ALA A 831 119.81 -16.52 -28.66
N ARG A 832 119.45 -15.26 -28.38
CA ARG A 832 118.89 -14.83 -27.09
C ARG A 832 117.37 -14.87 -27.03
N LEU A 833 116.69 -15.38 -28.06
CA LEU A 833 115.23 -15.46 -28.13
C LEU A 833 114.60 -16.08 -26.87
N ASP A 834 115.16 -17.19 -26.38
CA ASP A 834 114.65 -17.90 -25.20
C ASP A 834 114.93 -17.16 -23.88
N GLN A 835 115.92 -16.25 -23.84
CA GLN A 835 116.38 -15.56 -22.63
C GLN A 835 115.78 -14.17 -22.48
N ALA A 836 115.79 -13.37 -23.55
CA ALA A 836 115.27 -12.00 -23.60
C ALA A 836 113.77 -11.96 -23.93
N GLY A 837 113.25 -13.03 -24.53
CA GLY A 837 111.88 -13.12 -24.97
C GLY A 837 111.66 -12.51 -26.37
N PRO A 838 110.53 -12.87 -27.01
CA PRO A 838 110.26 -12.52 -28.41
C PRO A 838 110.13 -11.03 -28.66
N LEU A 839 109.64 -10.25 -27.69
CA LEU A 839 109.41 -8.81 -27.82
C LEU A 839 110.72 -8.02 -27.95
N GLU A 840 111.67 -8.30 -27.05
CA GLU A 840 112.96 -7.63 -27.03
C GLU A 840 113.78 -8.01 -28.27
N VAL A 841 113.77 -9.29 -28.65
CA VAL A 841 114.43 -9.78 -29.87
C VAL A 841 113.79 -9.24 -31.14
N TYR A 842 112.46 -9.11 -31.17
CA TYR A 842 111.75 -8.46 -32.28
C TYR A 842 112.21 -7.03 -32.46
N SER A 843 112.17 -6.22 -31.39
CA SER A 843 112.65 -4.84 -31.41
C SER A 843 114.13 -4.75 -31.85
N GLU A 844 115.00 -5.67 -31.42
CA GLU A 844 116.41 -5.70 -31.86
C GLU A 844 116.57 -5.97 -33.34
N ILE A 845 115.92 -7.03 -33.83
CA ILE A 845 116.06 -7.48 -35.22
C ILE A 845 115.43 -6.49 -36.19
N GLU A 846 114.36 -5.83 -35.77
CA GLU A 846 113.67 -4.84 -36.60
C GLU A 846 114.54 -3.57 -36.70
N VAL A 847 115.22 -3.14 -35.62
CA VAL A 847 116.23 -2.06 -35.68
C VAL A 847 117.36 -2.43 -36.64
N LEU A 848 117.82 -3.69 -36.63
CA LEU A 848 118.82 -4.19 -37.58
C LEU A 848 118.28 -4.13 -39.02
N ALA A 849 117.02 -4.51 -39.24
CA ALA A 849 116.38 -4.48 -40.55
C ALA A 849 116.19 -3.06 -41.09
N GLU A 850 115.99 -2.07 -40.23
CA GLU A 850 115.94 -0.66 -40.62
C GLU A 850 117.30 -0.15 -41.12
N ILE A 851 118.41 -0.72 -40.64
CA ILE A 851 119.76 -0.36 -41.10
C ILE A 851 120.17 -1.11 -42.37
N ASN A 852 119.89 -2.42 -42.44
CA ASN A 852 120.14 -3.24 -43.62
C ASN A 852 118.94 -4.20 -43.86
N PRO A 853 117.95 -3.79 -44.66
CA PRO A 853 116.73 -4.57 -44.86
C PRO A 853 116.96 -5.83 -45.69
N ASP A 854 118.03 -5.85 -46.50
CA ASP A 854 118.36 -6.95 -47.42
C ASP A 854 119.29 -8.00 -46.78
N TYR A 855 119.61 -7.87 -45.48
CA TYR A 855 120.48 -8.83 -44.79
C TYR A 855 119.89 -10.25 -44.81
N PRO A 856 120.64 -11.28 -45.23
CA PRO A 856 120.12 -12.64 -45.38
C PRO A 856 119.45 -13.18 -44.10
N GLY A 857 118.17 -13.56 -44.20
CA GLY A 857 117.41 -14.18 -43.11
C GLY A 857 116.70 -13.21 -42.17
N ILE A 858 116.96 -11.90 -42.24
CA ILE A 858 116.37 -10.91 -41.30
C ILE A 858 114.85 -10.82 -41.44
N GLN A 859 114.35 -10.74 -42.67
CA GLN A 859 112.91 -10.68 -43.00
C GLN A 859 112.16 -11.98 -42.66
N GLN A 860 112.86 -13.12 -42.66
CA GLN A 860 112.28 -14.40 -42.26
C GLN A 860 112.10 -14.44 -40.73
N GLN A 861 113.10 -13.94 -40.01
CA GLN A 861 113.08 -13.95 -38.55
C GLN A 861 112.11 -12.91 -37.97
N LEU A 862 111.99 -11.72 -38.58
CA LEU A 862 110.94 -10.75 -38.21
C LEU A 862 109.55 -11.36 -38.32
N ARG A 863 109.24 -11.98 -39.47
CA ARG A 863 107.96 -12.69 -39.64
C ARG A 863 107.70 -13.73 -38.57
N ARG A 864 108.72 -14.51 -38.20
CA ARG A 864 108.59 -15.52 -37.14
C ARG A 864 108.24 -14.89 -35.80
N LEU A 865 108.83 -13.74 -35.49
CA LEU A 865 108.62 -13.01 -34.24
C LEU A 865 107.27 -12.28 -34.22
N GLU A 866 106.83 -11.70 -35.34
CA GLU A 866 105.48 -11.13 -35.50
C GLU A 866 104.39 -12.18 -35.17
N ILE A 867 104.60 -13.42 -35.63
CA ILE A 867 103.71 -14.55 -35.31
C ILE A 867 103.75 -14.88 -33.82
N MET A 868 104.94 -14.98 -33.22
CA MET A 868 105.08 -15.29 -31.79
C MET A 868 104.49 -14.21 -30.87
N LEU A 869 104.43 -12.96 -31.33
CA LEU A 869 103.91 -11.82 -30.60
C LEU A 869 102.41 -11.55 -30.85
N ASN A 870 101.73 -12.40 -31.62
CA ASN A 870 100.35 -12.16 -32.07
C ASN A 870 100.16 -10.82 -32.79
N LEU A 871 101.18 -10.35 -33.50
CA LEU A 871 101.11 -9.16 -34.36
C LEU A 871 100.72 -9.53 -35.80
N ARG A 872 100.90 -10.80 -36.14
CA ARG A 872 100.51 -11.37 -37.42
C ARG A 872 99.89 -12.73 -37.18
N PRO A 873 98.79 -13.08 -37.88
CA PRO A 873 98.27 -14.44 -37.83
C PRO A 873 99.30 -15.45 -38.36
N ASP A 874 99.25 -16.67 -37.83
CA ASP A 874 100.00 -17.82 -38.33
C ASP A 874 99.87 -17.92 -39.88
N PRO A 875 100.95 -18.23 -40.61
CA PRO A 875 100.87 -18.51 -42.04
C PRO A 875 99.91 -19.68 -42.28
N ILE A 876 98.87 -19.43 -43.06
CA ILE A 876 97.90 -20.46 -43.42
C ILE A 876 98.58 -21.45 -44.37
N ASP A 877 98.79 -22.68 -43.93
CA ASP A 877 99.32 -23.75 -44.77
C ASP A 877 98.21 -24.47 -45.57
N GLN A 878 98.63 -25.28 -46.55
CA GLN A 878 97.70 -26.03 -47.40
C GLN A 878 96.85 -27.04 -46.59
N GLN A 879 97.34 -27.52 -45.44
CA GLN A 879 96.60 -28.46 -44.60
C GLN A 879 95.45 -27.77 -43.87
N ARG A 880 95.68 -26.58 -43.29
CA ARG A 880 94.66 -25.73 -42.67
C ARG A 880 93.59 -25.31 -43.68
N ILE A 881 93.98 -24.91 -44.90
CA ILE A 881 93.02 -24.61 -45.99
C ILE A 881 92.15 -25.84 -46.31
N THR A 882 92.78 -27.01 -46.46
CA THR A 882 92.06 -28.26 -46.78
C THR A 882 91.10 -28.63 -45.65
N ARG A 883 91.53 -28.52 -44.39
CA ARG A 883 90.70 -28.81 -43.22
C ARG A 883 89.54 -27.83 -43.10
N ALA A 884 89.77 -26.53 -43.26
CA ALA A 884 88.72 -25.51 -43.27
C ALA A 884 87.66 -25.78 -44.35
N ASN A 885 88.09 -26.18 -45.55
CA ASN A 885 87.16 -26.55 -46.63
C ASN A 885 86.37 -27.84 -46.33
N GLN A 886 86.98 -28.82 -45.67
CA GLN A 886 86.26 -30.02 -45.20
C GLN A 886 85.20 -29.68 -44.15
N LEU A 887 85.55 -28.84 -43.16
CA LEU A 887 84.62 -28.37 -42.13
C LEU A 887 83.47 -27.58 -42.75
N TYR A 888 83.77 -26.69 -43.71
CA TYR A 888 82.74 -25.98 -44.48
C TYR A 888 81.79 -26.94 -45.23
N GLN A 889 82.31 -27.97 -45.90
CA GLN A 889 81.46 -28.97 -46.59
C GLN A 889 80.60 -29.77 -45.60
N GLN A 890 81.17 -30.17 -44.47
CA GLN A 890 80.43 -30.85 -43.41
C GLN A 890 79.30 -29.97 -42.87
N ALA A 891 79.60 -28.72 -42.54
CA ALA A 891 78.63 -27.76 -42.08
C ALA A 891 77.55 -27.47 -43.14
N SER A 892 77.92 -27.35 -44.42
CA SER A 892 76.97 -27.11 -45.52
C SER A 892 75.94 -28.23 -45.67
N ASN A 893 76.33 -29.50 -45.43
CA ASN A 893 75.39 -30.62 -45.43
C ASN A 893 74.42 -30.58 -44.24
N LEU A 894 74.84 -30.00 -43.11
CA LEU A 894 74.04 -29.86 -41.90
C LEU A 894 73.18 -28.58 -41.89
N ALA A 895 73.53 -27.60 -42.73
CA ALA A 895 72.92 -26.27 -42.78
C ALA A 895 71.42 -26.25 -43.16
N GLY A 896 70.88 -27.33 -43.70
CA GLY A 896 69.45 -27.50 -44.00
C GLY A 896 68.69 -28.40 -43.02
N GLY A 897 69.34 -28.82 -41.94
CA GLY A 897 68.85 -29.81 -40.97
C GLY A 897 68.01 -29.24 -39.82
N SER A 898 67.87 -30.00 -38.73
CA SER A 898 67.23 -29.55 -37.48
C SER A 898 68.02 -28.42 -36.79
N ARG A 899 67.40 -27.76 -35.80
CA ARG A 899 68.07 -26.70 -35.00
C ARG A 899 69.40 -27.18 -34.40
N ASP A 900 69.42 -28.37 -33.81
CA ASP A 900 70.65 -28.98 -33.26
C ASP A 900 71.73 -29.20 -34.34
N GLN A 901 71.32 -29.64 -35.53
CA GLN A 901 72.22 -29.83 -36.67
C GLN A 901 72.79 -28.48 -37.15
N MET A 902 71.98 -27.42 -37.15
CA MET A 902 72.43 -26.07 -37.46
C MET A 902 73.38 -25.51 -36.40
N THR A 903 73.16 -25.78 -35.10
CA THR A 903 74.10 -25.39 -34.03
C THR A 903 75.46 -26.07 -34.20
N VAL A 904 75.46 -27.36 -34.54
CA VAL A 904 76.69 -28.10 -34.88
C VAL A 904 77.35 -27.49 -36.13
N ALA A 905 76.56 -27.14 -37.15
CA ALA A 905 77.08 -26.50 -38.36
C ALA A 905 77.73 -25.13 -38.08
N VAL A 906 77.17 -24.33 -37.16
CA VAL A 906 77.78 -23.06 -36.71
C VAL A 906 79.13 -23.30 -36.07
N SER A 907 79.23 -24.23 -35.11
CA SER A 907 80.52 -24.55 -34.47
C SER A 907 81.58 -25.03 -35.48
N LEU A 908 81.19 -25.88 -36.44
CA LEU A 908 82.09 -26.32 -37.52
C LEU A 908 82.54 -25.16 -38.43
N LEU A 909 81.68 -24.16 -38.65
CA LEU A 909 82.00 -22.99 -39.46
C LEU A 909 82.86 -21.99 -38.71
N GLU A 910 82.67 -21.82 -37.39
CA GLU A 910 83.57 -21.04 -36.53
C GLU A 910 84.98 -21.63 -36.60
N ASP A 911 85.13 -22.94 -36.41
CA ASP A 911 86.41 -23.64 -36.57
C ASP A 911 86.99 -23.45 -37.98
N ALA A 912 86.15 -23.46 -39.02
CA ALA A 912 86.59 -23.25 -40.40
C ALA A 912 87.08 -21.82 -40.66
N VAL A 913 86.40 -20.81 -40.09
CA VAL A 913 86.78 -19.39 -40.17
C VAL A 913 88.01 -19.09 -39.31
N ASP A 914 88.23 -19.83 -38.22
CA ASP A 914 89.44 -19.75 -37.43
C ASP A 914 90.65 -20.36 -38.12
N LEU A 915 90.48 -21.50 -38.78
CA LEU A 915 91.55 -22.13 -39.57
C LEU A 915 91.88 -21.36 -40.87
N ASN A 916 90.88 -20.72 -41.48
CA ASN A 916 91.06 -19.91 -42.68
C ASN A 916 90.16 -18.64 -42.64
N PRO A 917 90.65 -17.55 -42.04
CA PRO A 917 89.93 -16.28 -41.97
C PRO A 917 89.51 -15.72 -43.34
N GLY A 918 90.24 -16.04 -44.42
CA GLY A 918 89.93 -15.60 -45.78
C GLY A 918 88.81 -16.39 -46.48
N ASN A 919 88.20 -17.39 -45.83
CA ASN A 919 87.13 -18.19 -46.42
C ASN A 919 85.78 -17.47 -46.39
N ASN A 920 85.54 -16.63 -47.39
CA ASN A 920 84.30 -15.85 -47.51
C ASN A 920 83.04 -16.73 -47.59
N ASN A 921 83.11 -17.93 -48.16
CA ASN A 921 81.98 -18.85 -48.24
C ASN A 921 81.58 -19.40 -46.86
N ALA A 922 82.59 -19.72 -46.02
CA ALA A 922 82.35 -20.16 -44.65
C ALA A 922 81.79 -19.02 -43.79
N ARG A 923 82.36 -17.81 -43.87
CA ARG A 923 81.85 -16.60 -43.21
C ARG A 923 80.40 -16.31 -43.58
N PHE A 924 80.08 -16.33 -44.87
CA PHE A 924 78.72 -16.07 -45.36
C PHE A 924 77.71 -17.12 -44.86
N LEU A 925 78.06 -18.41 -44.92
CA LEU A 925 77.19 -19.47 -44.42
C LEU A 925 77.03 -19.39 -42.89
N LEU A 926 78.09 -19.05 -42.17
CA LEU A 926 78.08 -18.84 -40.72
C LEU A 926 77.09 -17.72 -40.35
N ASP A 927 77.15 -16.58 -41.03
CA ASP A 927 76.23 -15.46 -40.82
C ASP A 927 74.78 -15.88 -41.14
N GLN A 928 74.55 -16.58 -42.25
CA GLN A 928 73.21 -17.09 -42.60
C GLN A 928 72.63 -18.07 -41.58
N LEU A 929 73.47 -18.91 -40.97
CA LEU A 929 73.04 -19.86 -39.95
C LEU A 929 72.83 -19.17 -38.60
N ARG A 930 73.66 -18.20 -38.24
CA ARG A 930 73.45 -17.35 -37.06
C ARG A 930 72.15 -16.57 -37.15
N ILE A 931 71.81 -16.06 -38.34
CA ILE A 931 70.50 -15.46 -38.64
C ILE A 931 69.36 -16.46 -38.38
N ARG A 932 69.45 -17.67 -38.95
CA ARG A 932 68.40 -18.71 -38.86
C ARG A 932 68.24 -19.33 -37.47
N LEU A 933 69.33 -19.45 -36.71
CA LEU A 933 69.27 -19.95 -35.34
C LEU A 933 68.62 -18.93 -34.41
N GLY A 934 68.71 -17.64 -34.72
CA GLY A 934 68.02 -16.59 -33.95
C GLY A 934 68.57 -16.42 -32.53
N GLY A 935 68.17 -15.33 -31.89
CA GLY A 935 68.42 -15.11 -30.46
C GLY A 935 67.57 -16.03 -29.58
N GLN A 936 68.06 -16.36 -28.38
CA GLN A 936 67.33 -17.15 -27.37
C GLN A 936 66.34 -16.32 -26.52
N ALA A 937 66.13 -15.05 -26.84
CA ALA A 937 65.26 -14.16 -26.08
C ALA A 937 63.78 -14.51 -26.29
N THR A 938 62.98 -14.41 -25.23
CA THR A 938 61.51 -14.49 -25.32
C THR A 938 60.98 -13.09 -25.63
N ALA A 939 60.24 -12.93 -26.73
CA ALA A 939 59.70 -11.64 -27.11
C ALA A 939 58.68 -11.11 -26.08
N ALA A 940 57.70 -11.92 -25.68
CA ALA A 940 56.62 -11.55 -24.78
C ALA A 940 56.25 -12.66 -23.78
N LEU A 941 55.62 -12.24 -22.68
CA LEU A 941 54.86 -13.09 -21.78
C LEU A 941 53.47 -13.41 -22.37
N SER A 942 52.84 -14.50 -21.90
CA SER A 942 51.41 -14.71 -22.14
C SER A 942 50.58 -13.57 -21.51
N THR A 943 49.38 -13.30 -22.00
CA THR A 943 48.48 -12.29 -21.43
C THR A 943 48.17 -12.54 -19.94
N THR A 944 48.14 -13.80 -19.50
CA THR A 944 48.00 -14.19 -18.09
C THR A 944 49.24 -13.80 -17.27
N ASP A 945 50.42 -14.13 -17.78
CA ASP A 945 51.69 -13.81 -17.12
C ASP A 945 51.99 -12.30 -17.13
N GLU A 946 51.59 -11.59 -18.18
CA GLU A 946 51.67 -10.13 -18.30
C GLU A 946 50.80 -9.45 -17.22
N GLN A 947 49.61 -9.99 -16.90
CA GLN A 947 48.78 -9.49 -15.80
C GLN A 947 49.51 -9.61 -14.45
N GLN A 948 50.14 -10.76 -14.20
CA GLN A 948 50.95 -10.98 -13.00
C GLN A 948 52.18 -10.07 -12.98
N TYR A 949 52.84 -9.86 -14.12
CA TYR A 949 53.97 -8.96 -14.25
C TYR A 949 53.60 -7.52 -13.89
N ARG A 950 52.50 -6.99 -14.45
CA ARG A 950 52.00 -5.63 -14.12
C ARG A 950 51.55 -5.50 -12.67
N ARG A 951 50.96 -6.56 -12.11
CA ARG A 951 50.66 -6.62 -10.68
C ARG A 951 51.94 -6.54 -9.84
N ALA A 952 52.98 -7.28 -10.21
CA ALA A 952 54.28 -7.22 -9.55
C ALA A 952 54.92 -5.82 -9.65
N GLU A 953 54.85 -5.18 -10.82
CA GLU A 953 55.32 -3.80 -11.00
C GLU A 953 54.54 -2.81 -10.12
N THR A 954 53.21 -2.93 -10.08
CA THR A 954 52.34 -2.06 -9.27
C THR A 954 52.65 -2.23 -7.78
N LEU A 955 52.76 -3.47 -7.30
CA LEU A 955 53.13 -3.78 -5.91
C LEU A 955 54.52 -3.23 -5.58
N PHE A 956 55.48 -3.34 -6.51
CA PHE A 956 56.81 -2.77 -6.35
C PHE A 956 56.77 -1.24 -6.24
N GLN A 957 55.99 -0.56 -7.08
CA GLN A 957 55.78 0.89 -7.02
C GLN A 957 55.10 1.33 -5.71
N GLN A 958 54.13 0.55 -5.23
CA GLN A 958 53.43 0.77 -3.96
C GLN A 958 54.29 0.43 -2.72
N GLY A 959 55.52 -0.03 -2.91
CA GLY A 959 56.45 -0.38 -1.81
C GLY A 959 56.22 -1.76 -1.20
N GLN A 960 55.32 -2.57 -1.76
CA GLN A 960 55.05 -3.96 -1.35
C GLN A 960 56.08 -4.92 -1.99
N VAL A 961 57.36 -4.68 -1.73
CA VAL A 961 58.50 -5.28 -2.45
C VAL A 961 58.56 -6.82 -2.32
N LEU A 962 58.17 -7.39 -1.17
CA LEU A 962 58.18 -8.85 -0.96
C LEU A 962 57.12 -9.58 -1.80
N GLN A 963 55.93 -8.99 -1.95
CA GLN A 963 54.88 -9.57 -2.79
C GLN A 963 55.24 -9.45 -4.27
N ALA A 964 55.79 -8.31 -4.68
CA ALA A 964 56.34 -8.12 -6.01
C ALA A 964 57.45 -9.14 -6.34
N LEU A 965 58.34 -9.43 -5.38
CA LEU A 965 59.37 -10.45 -5.54
C LEU A 965 58.76 -11.84 -5.73
N ALA A 966 57.78 -12.22 -4.90
CA ALA A 966 57.15 -13.53 -4.98
C ALA A 966 56.51 -13.80 -6.35
N ILE A 967 55.80 -12.81 -6.91
CA ILE A 967 55.20 -12.91 -8.24
C ILE A 967 56.29 -12.97 -9.32
N THR A 968 57.30 -12.11 -9.23
CA THR A 968 58.44 -12.08 -10.18
C THR A 968 59.20 -13.41 -10.21
N GLU A 969 59.48 -14.01 -9.05
CA GLU A 969 60.16 -15.31 -8.96
C GLU A 969 59.30 -16.46 -9.52
N ARG A 970 57.98 -16.42 -9.28
CA ARG A 970 57.05 -17.39 -9.86
C ARG A 970 57.04 -17.28 -11.38
N LEU A 971 56.95 -16.07 -11.93
CA LEU A 971 57.01 -15.86 -13.37
C LEU A 971 58.31 -16.37 -13.98
N LEU A 972 59.45 -16.20 -13.30
CA LEU A 972 60.75 -16.71 -13.75
C LEU A 972 60.93 -18.23 -13.59
N SER A 973 60.09 -18.89 -12.78
CA SER A 973 60.09 -20.35 -12.69
C SER A 973 59.55 -21.01 -13.98
N ASN A 974 58.71 -20.29 -14.74
CA ASN A 974 58.27 -20.72 -16.05
C ASN A 974 59.41 -20.56 -17.07
N ALA A 975 59.84 -21.67 -17.67
CA ALA A 975 60.94 -21.71 -18.65
C ALA A 975 60.69 -20.79 -19.85
N ALA A 976 59.43 -20.58 -20.26
CA ALA A 976 59.08 -19.68 -21.36
C ALA A 976 59.39 -18.21 -21.05
N ASN A 977 59.38 -17.82 -19.77
CA ASN A 977 59.47 -16.42 -19.34
C ASN A 977 60.91 -16.00 -18.98
N GLN A 978 61.82 -16.95 -18.80
CA GLN A 978 63.20 -16.69 -18.38
C GLN A 978 63.98 -15.81 -19.37
N GLY A 979 63.62 -15.87 -20.65
CA GLY A 979 64.22 -15.06 -21.72
C GLY A 979 63.60 -13.67 -21.90
N TYR A 980 62.64 -13.25 -21.08
CA TYR A 980 61.94 -11.96 -21.22
C TYR A 980 62.66 -10.83 -20.47
N PRO A 981 63.31 -9.87 -21.17
CA PRO A 981 64.20 -8.89 -20.53
C PRO A 981 63.53 -7.99 -19.46
N PRO A 982 62.29 -7.47 -19.64
CA PRO A 982 61.65 -6.65 -18.62
C PRO A 982 61.43 -7.36 -17.28
N LEU A 983 61.12 -8.65 -17.30
CA LEU A 983 60.95 -9.45 -16.08
C LEU A 983 62.28 -9.66 -15.34
N VAL A 984 63.37 -9.89 -16.07
CA VAL A 984 64.72 -9.99 -15.50
C VAL A 984 65.16 -8.65 -14.91
N GLU A 985 64.86 -7.54 -15.58
CA GLU A 985 65.19 -6.20 -15.08
C GLU A 985 64.33 -5.83 -13.85
N LEU A 986 63.04 -6.20 -13.83
CA LEU A 986 62.21 -6.05 -12.65
C LEU A 986 62.79 -6.83 -11.46
N ARG A 987 63.23 -8.08 -11.66
CA ARG A 987 63.93 -8.88 -10.65
C ARG A 987 65.18 -8.17 -10.15
N ARG A 988 66.02 -7.63 -11.05
CA ARG A 988 67.23 -6.88 -10.67
C ARG A 988 66.88 -5.64 -9.84
N ARG A 989 65.90 -4.84 -10.26
CA ARG A 989 65.45 -3.63 -9.54
C ARG A 989 64.90 -3.95 -8.16
N ILE A 990 64.15 -5.04 -8.03
CA ILE A 990 63.67 -5.58 -6.75
C ILE A 990 64.87 -6.00 -5.88
N GLY A 991 65.83 -6.73 -6.45
CA GLY A 991 67.02 -7.19 -5.75
C GLY A 991 67.88 -6.05 -5.22
N LEU A 992 68.14 -5.02 -6.04
CA LEU A 992 68.84 -3.80 -5.62
C LEU A 992 68.14 -3.09 -4.44
N ARG A 993 66.80 -3.09 -4.42
CA ARG A 993 66.02 -2.47 -3.34
C ARG A 993 66.00 -3.30 -2.06
N LEU A 994 66.18 -4.62 -2.17
CA LEU A 994 66.26 -5.56 -1.06
C LEU A 994 67.70 -5.87 -0.60
N GLY A 995 68.71 -5.49 -1.38
CA GLY A 995 70.12 -5.75 -1.10
C GLY A 995 70.56 -7.20 -1.36
N ILE A 996 69.93 -7.89 -2.32
CA ILE A 996 70.21 -9.29 -2.70
C ILE A 996 70.65 -9.42 -4.15
#